data_AF-A0A1L7T2E3-F1
#
_entry.id   AF-A0A1L7T2E3-F1
#
_cell.length_a   1.000
_cell.length_b   1.000
_cell.length_c   1.000
_cell.angle_alpha   90.00
_cell.angle_beta   90.00
_cell.angle_gamma   90.00
#
_symmetry.space_group_name_H-M   'P 1'
#
loop_
_entity.id
_entity.type
_entity.pdbx_description
1 polymer ?
#
loop_
_entity_poly.entity_id
_entity_poly.type
_entity_poly.pdbx_seq_one_letter_code
_entity_poly.pdbx_strand_id
1 'polypeptide(L)'
;MARTDSIDVGVVPVSGSGSDSDRENAHPDAPLDNGTTLEVDDSSPSTPRFIQDETTWKRWNWVPYPIRRASKWVAKWSHGPVNPQPFRIKPLFPAIQEYPLVLVDRIIPSLKHRFWLVFCYLSIWVVTFALVKRRDTMASEIEGWGTPQTIGCGVSYWAAGNLCGLDGSDCRPFNGSGFPFKCRANCENYHVLNPRAVGDQELIYAPMVVGGPGTNGSAEPVYRGDSFVCAAAIHAGVVSNQDGGCGVVELIGRNENFAASKHNGISSMGFDSYFPLSFRFVPDVKCSAIDSRWDLLAVSTVFAGVLSLFTNSAPLFFFTIFTAIFWTVGMALDPPPSRTVASLFSNLIGKFLPAMFCAWVMYDKMGVRRTLKGLTAQIEKTILWLGGCWVGGMENYTLSFIPISRLNKHDLNQQPGARAALAIIIIVLVVIVCSQVWFFRKEGRLIKYLKLYALLIGAILISLTIPSLNLRIHHYIIALLLLPGTSMQTRPSLLYQGLLVGLFISGIARWGFDPVLQTSEALQGDAQKGSKLPSIAEPVIHLANGTDTLSNITFTWNEPPRQLYDGISILVNDVERFRTYFGDVDAERSFVWSRNGTLDLPEYFRFAYMDGSESGDYTKAGIWTADGEWNKMKPGPSRLKARSLDNAKLEK
;
A
#
# COMPACT_ATOMS: atom_id res chain seq x y z
N MET A 1 33.53 -15.57 40.53
CA MET A 1 34.25 -16.85 40.50
C MET A 1 34.43 -17.22 39.04
N ALA A 2 35.59 -17.22 38.40
CA ALA A 2 36.98 -17.24 38.85
C ALA A 2 37.82 -16.06 38.29
N ARG A 3 38.86 -15.67 39.05
CA ARG A 3 39.96 -14.72 38.75
C ARG A 3 40.94 -15.33 37.72
N THR A 4 41.82 -14.60 37.03
CA THR A 4 43.03 -13.84 37.50
C THR A 4 43.60 -13.01 36.32
N ASP A 5 43.81 -11.70 36.45
CA ASP A 5 45.09 -10.96 36.73
C ASP A 5 46.11 -11.02 35.57
N SER A 6 46.63 -9.92 35.00
CA SER A 6 47.51 -8.88 35.57
C SER A 6 47.77 -7.81 34.47
N ILE A 7 47.59 -6.50 34.73
CA ILE A 7 48.51 -5.46 35.24
C ILE A 7 49.64 -5.03 34.28
N ASP A 8 49.55 -3.75 33.95
CA ASP A 8 50.44 -2.86 33.20
C ASP A 8 51.69 -2.43 34.01
N VAL A 9 52.62 -1.78 33.32
CA VAL A 9 53.53 -0.68 33.74
C VAL A 9 54.97 -0.91 33.26
N GLY A 10 55.46 0.06 32.47
CA GLY A 10 56.82 0.10 31.91
C GLY A 10 57.86 0.78 32.82
N VAL A 11 59.06 0.98 32.24
CA VAL A 11 59.96 2.16 32.31
C VAL A 11 61.36 1.77 31.77
N VAL A 12 61.96 2.71 31.05
CA VAL A 12 63.27 2.74 30.33
C VAL A 12 64.46 2.82 31.31
N PRO A 13 65.65 2.23 31.03
CA PRO A 13 66.85 3.02 30.62
C PRO A 13 67.85 2.28 29.66
N VAL A 14 68.41 2.94 28.63
CA VAL A 14 69.76 3.58 28.51
C VAL A 14 70.82 2.72 27.77
N SER A 15 71.65 3.46 27.03
CA SER A 15 72.69 3.25 26.01
C SER A 15 73.95 2.43 26.30
N GLY A 16 74.63 2.03 25.21
CA GLY A 16 76.11 1.85 25.08
C GLY A 16 76.47 0.78 24.03
N SER A 17 76.76 1.10 22.76
CA SER A 17 78.05 1.51 22.13
C SER A 17 79.16 0.43 22.08
N GLY A 18 79.61 0.09 20.86
CA GLY A 18 81.04 -0.20 20.59
C GLY A 18 81.40 -1.44 19.77
N SER A 19 81.94 -1.19 18.56
CA SER A 19 83.02 -1.90 17.82
C SER A 19 82.93 -3.42 17.60
N ASP A 20 82.82 -3.98 16.38
CA ASP A 20 83.67 -3.91 15.17
C ASP A 20 84.88 -4.87 15.18
N SER A 21 85.12 -5.52 14.03
CA SER A 21 86.20 -6.50 13.69
C SER A 21 86.06 -7.93 14.28
N ASP A 22 86.40 -9.06 13.66
CA ASP A 22 87.03 -9.39 12.38
C ASP A 22 87.13 -10.93 12.23
N ARG A 23 87.34 -11.41 10.99
CA ARG A 23 88.04 -12.65 10.55
C ARG A 23 87.35 -14.03 10.44
N GLU A 24 87.11 -14.41 9.17
CA GLU A 24 87.68 -15.56 8.42
C GLU A 24 87.97 -16.92 9.08
N ASN A 25 87.29 -17.99 8.60
CA ASN A 25 87.82 -19.03 7.69
C ASN A 25 87.03 -20.37 7.77
N ALA A 26 86.49 -20.85 6.63
CA ALA A 26 86.53 -22.26 6.18
C ALA A 26 85.55 -22.56 5.00
N HIS A 27 86.09 -22.63 3.78
CA HIS A 27 86.02 -23.71 2.76
C HIS A 27 84.67 -24.37 2.30
N PRO A 28 84.67 -25.13 1.17
CA PRO A 28 84.10 -24.74 -0.12
C PRO A 28 82.79 -25.50 -0.46
N ASP A 29 81.88 -24.87 -1.22
CA ASP A 29 80.96 -25.48 -2.20
C ASP A 29 79.70 -24.60 -2.42
N ALA A 30 79.90 -23.39 -2.95
CA ALA A 30 78.80 -22.63 -3.54
C ALA A 30 79.28 -21.85 -4.77
N PRO A 31 78.71 -22.09 -5.97
CA PRO A 31 79.18 -21.50 -7.22
C PRO A 31 78.82 -20.02 -7.34
N LEU A 32 79.77 -19.27 -7.93
CA LEU A 32 79.74 -17.83 -8.16
C LEU A 32 78.80 -17.43 -9.31
N ASP A 33 78.00 -16.41 -9.04
CA ASP A 33 77.12 -15.70 -9.97
C ASP A 33 77.94 -14.66 -10.75
N ASN A 34 78.11 -14.85 -12.06
CA ASN A 34 78.82 -13.92 -12.95
C ASN A 34 77.81 -13.23 -13.86
N GLY A 35 77.64 -11.93 -13.64
CA GLY A 35 76.80 -11.07 -14.46
C GLY A 35 77.31 -10.88 -15.88
N THR A 36 76.37 -10.65 -16.80
CA THR A 36 76.39 -9.64 -17.87
C THR A 36 75.17 -9.85 -18.77
N THR A 37 74.28 -8.86 -18.87
CA THR A 37 73.36 -8.77 -20.01
C THR A 37 72.91 -7.33 -20.23
N LEU A 38 73.67 -6.69 -21.12
CA LEU A 38 73.31 -5.67 -22.12
C LEU A 38 72.02 -4.85 -21.91
N GLU A 39 72.23 -3.54 -21.69
CA GLU A 39 71.25 -2.48 -21.98
C GLU A 39 70.93 -2.46 -23.49
N VAL A 40 69.64 -2.51 -23.83
CA VAL A 40 69.11 -2.16 -25.15
C VAL A 40 68.24 -0.91 -24.99
N ASP A 41 68.70 0.17 -25.60
CA ASP A 41 68.05 1.48 -25.64
C ASP A 41 66.88 1.45 -26.65
N ASP A 42 65.66 1.26 -26.16
CA ASP A 42 64.46 1.13 -26.98
C ASP A 42 63.85 2.51 -27.27
N SER A 43 64.48 3.25 -28.18
CA SER A 43 64.02 4.56 -28.68
C SER A 43 63.04 4.43 -29.85
N SER A 44 61.98 3.63 -29.67
CA SER A 44 60.87 3.55 -30.62
C SER A 44 59.81 4.62 -30.31
N PRO A 45 59.28 5.38 -31.30
CA PRO A 45 58.24 6.36 -31.04
C PRO A 45 57.00 5.64 -30.54
N SER A 46 56.43 6.14 -29.42
CA SER A 46 55.22 5.56 -28.82
C SER A 46 54.17 5.37 -29.90
N THR A 47 53.81 4.12 -30.20
CA THR A 47 52.80 3.79 -31.20
C THR A 47 51.55 4.62 -30.92
N PRO A 48 50.96 5.29 -31.94
CA PRO A 48 49.78 6.11 -31.74
C PRO A 48 48.73 5.34 -30.95
N ARG A 49 48.09 6.00 -29.99
CA ARG A 49 47.15 5.34 -29.06
C ARG A 49 46.06 4.52 -29.76
N PHE A 50 45.73 4.81 -31.02
CA PHE A 50 44.78 4.05 -31.82
C PHE A 50 45.32 2.67 -32.28
N ILE A 51 46.64 2.52 -32.49
CA ILE A 51 47.29 1.27 -32.93
C ILE A 51 47.57 0.35 -31.73
N GLN A 52 48.00 0.90 -30.59
CA GLN A 52 48.11 0.13 -29.33
C GLN A 52 46.73 -0.34 -28.85
N ASP A 53 45.70 0.46 -29.14
CA ASP A 53 44.32 0.07 -28.90
C ASP A 53 43.84 -1.06 -29.84
N GLU A 54 44.43 -1.29 -31.02
CA GLU A 54 43.99 -2.37 -31.92
C GLU A 54 44.46 -3.76 -31.48
N THR A 55 45.64 -3.88 -30.86
CA THR A 55 46.29 -5.18 -30.60
C THR A 55 45.72 -5.92 -29.39
N THR A 56 45.12 -5.22 -28.41
CA THR A 56 44.51 -5.83 -27.22
C THR A 56 43.05 -6.30 -27.42
N TRP A 57 42.38 -5.94 -28.52
CA TRP A 57 40.92 -6.09 -28.66
C TRP A 57 40.40 -6.77 -29.93
N LYS A 58 41.17 -7.69 -30.54
CA LYS A 58 40.64 -8.68 -31.52
C LYS A 58 39.44 -9.51 -31.01
N ARG A 59 39.08 -9.42 -29.73
CA ARG A 59 38.05 -10.24 -29.08
C ARG A 59 36.61 -9.74 -29.31
N TRP A 60 36.39 -8.50 -29.74
CA TRP A 60 35.05 -7.86 -29.77
C TRP A 60 34.69 -7.21 -31.13
N ASN A 61 35.07 -7.84 -32.25
CA ASN A 61 34.95 -7.25 -33.60
C ASN A 61 33.52 -6.87 -34.04
N TRP A 62 32.48 -7.43 -33.41
CA TRP A 62 31.06 -7.20 -33.78
C TRP A 62 30.46 -5.88 -33.27
N VAL A 63 31.05 -5.22 -32.28
CA VAL A 63 30.48 -3.97 -31.71
C VAL A 63 30.98 -2.74 -32.48
N PRO A 64 30.12 -1.80 -32.94
CA PRO A 64 30.56 -0.57 -33.61
C PRO A 64 31.58 0.26 -32.79
N TYR A 65 32.59 0.83 -33.46
CA TYR A 65 33.65 1.64 -32.82
C TYR A 65 33.12 2.80 -31.93
N PRO A 66 32.09 3.57 -32.31
CA PRO A 66 31.53 4.62 -31.46
C PRO A 66 31.02 4.10 -30.11
N ILE A 67 30.39 2.92 -30.11
CA ILE A 67 29.86 2.26 -28.91
C ILE A 67 31.00 1.78 -28.01
N ARG A 68 32.09 1.24 -28.60
CA ARG A 68 33.29 0.84 -27.84
C ARG A 68 33.98 2.03 -27.18
N ARG A 69 34.09 3.16 -27.88
CA ARG A 69 34.68 4.39 -27.32
C ARG A 69 33.82 4.93 -26.16
N ALA A 70 32.51 4.96 -26.34
CA ALA A 70 31.57 5.36 -25.30
C ALA A 70 31.65 4.43 -24.08
N SER A 71 31.72 3.10 -24.27
CA SER A 71 31.77 2.14 -23.15
C SER A 71 33.06 2.28 -22.33
N LYS A 72 34.23 2.45 -22.96
CA LYS A 72 35.49 2.74 -22.26
C LYS A 72 35.40 4.04 -21.46
N TRP A 73 34.82 5.09 -22.05
CA TRP A 73 34.65 6.37 -21.37
C TRP A 73 33.72 6.23 -20.16
N VAL A 74 32.58 5.55 -20.31
CA VAL A 74 31.63 5.28 -19.21
C VAL A 74 32.28 4.44 -18.12
N ALA A 75 33.04 3.41 -18.47
CA ALA A 75 33.76 2.57 -17.50
C ALA A 75 34.76 3.42 -16.70
N LYS A 76 35.61 4.19 -17.38
CA LYS A 76 36.57 5.11 -16.73
C LYS A 76 35.86 6.16 -15.87
N TRP A 77 34.76 6.73 -16.36
CA TRP A 77 33.96 7.71 -15.62
C TRP A 77 33.36 7.10 -14.35
N SER A 78 32.89 5.86 -14.41
CA SER A 78 32.17 5.18 -13.31
C SER A 78 33.05 4.88 -12.08
N HIS A 79 34.37 4.77 -12.25
CA HIS A 79 35.32 4.57 -11.14
C HIS A 79 35.41 5.77 -10.18
N GLY A 80 35.00 6.96 -10.62
CA GLY A 80 35.04 8.15 -9.78
C GLY A 80 36.39 8.88 -9.78
N PRO A 81 36.57 9.85 -8.87
CA PRO A 81 37.84 10.58 -8.73
C PRO A 81 38.90 9.71 -8.02
N VAL A 82 40.18 10.06 -8.21
CA VAL A 82 41.33 9.34 -7.59
C VAL A 82 41.25 9.35 -6.07
N ASN A 83 40.80 10.46 -5.48
CA ASN A 83 40.63 10.62 -4.03
C ASN A 83 39.14 10.77 -3.68
N PRO A 84 38.38 9.67 -3.55
CA PRO A 84 36.98 9.72 -3.16
C PRO A 84 36.84 10.19 -1.70
N GLN A 85 35.93 11.13 -1.46
CA GLN A 85 35.64 11.63 -0.11
C GLN A 85 34.15 11.42 0.21
N PRO A 86 33.81 10.95 1.42
CA PRO A 86 32.41 10.79 1.82
C PRO A 86 31.75 12.17 1.96
N PHE A 87 30.50 12.29 1.51
CA PHE A 87 29.71 13.48 1.79
C PHE A 87 29.41 13.56 3.28
N ARG A 88 29.52 14.76 3.83
CA ARG A 88 29.21 15.10 5.22
C ARG A 88 28.42 16.40 5.22
N ILE A 89 27.33 16.44 5.97
CA ILE A 89 26.55 17.67 6.13
C ILE A 89 27.30 18.58 7.09
N LYS A 90 27.65 19.77 6.61
CA LYS A 90 28.02 20.89 7.48
C LYS A 90 26.72 21.55 7.97
N PRO A 91 26.47 21.60 9.28
CA PRO A 91 25.22 22.15 9.81
C PRO A 91 25.04 23.62 9.40
N LEU A 92 23.82 23.99 9.02
CA LEU A 92 23.44 25.40 8.88
C LEU A 92 23.30 26.02 10.28
N PHE A 93 24.02 27.11 10.52
CA PHE A 93 24.13 27.73 11.85
C PHE A 93 24.59 26.72 12.94
N PRO A 94 25.86 26.28 12.91
CA PRO A 94 26.37 25.21 13.78
C PRO A 94 26.07 25.42 15.26
N ALA A 95 26.20 26.65 15.76
CA ALA A 95 25.90 26.98 17.14
C ALA A 95 24.46 26.60 17.56
N ILE A 96 23.47 26.83 16.70
CA ILE A 96 22.06 26.51 16.98
C ILE A 96 21.82 25.00 16.86
N GLN A 97 22.42 24.36 15.86
CA GLN A 97 22.25 22.92 15.60
C GLN A 97 22.87 22.04 16.69
N GLU A 98 24.01 22.46 17.23
CA GLU A 98 24.78 21.70 18.23
C GLU A 98 24.36 22.01 19.66
N TYR A 99 23.70 23.16 19.89
CA TYR A 99 23.26 23.59 21.21
C TYR A 99 22.49 22.51 22.00
N PRO A 100 21.52 21.77 21.41
CA PRO A 100 20.85 20.69 22.14
C PRO A 100 21.80 19.60 22.65
N LEU A 101 22.82 19.25 21.87
CA LEU A 101 23.80 18.23 22.26
C LEU A 101 24.72 18.74 23.37
N VAL A 102 25.20 19.98 23.24
CA VAL A 102 26.03 20.64 24.25
C VAL A 102 25.28 20.74 25.58
N LEU A 103 23.97 21.02 25.55
CA LEU A 103 23.14 21.07 26.74
C LEU A 103 23.08 19.71 27.45
N VAL A 104 22.90 18.62 26.72
CA VAL A 104 22.89 17.26 27.29
C VAL A 104 24.25 16.89 27.86
N ASP A 105 25.33 17.23 27.14
CA ASP A 105 26.69 16.96 27.60
C ASP A 105 27.04 17.74 28.87
N ARG A 106 26.51 18.96 29.01
CA ARG A 106 26.71 19.82 30.18
C ARG A 106 25.88 19.39 31.40
N ILE A 107 24.60 19.08 31.21
CA ILE A 107 23.67 18.78 32.32
C ILE A 107 23.79 17.32 32.76
N ILE A 108 23.97 16.37 31.83
CA ILE A 108 23.89 14.93 32.08
C ILE A 108 25.10 14.22 31.45
N PRO A 109 26.32 14.39 31.98
CA PRO A 109 27.53 13.80 31.39
C PRO A 109 27.60 12.28 31.58
N SER A 110 27.00 11.74 32.64
CA SER A 110 27.09 10.32 32.98
C SER A 110 26.22 9.45 32.09
N LEU A 111 26.80 8.40 31.50
CA LEU A 111 26.10 7.43 30.65
C LEU A 111 24.94 6.73 31.38
N LYS A 112 25.09 6.43 32.68
CA LYS A 112 24.03 5.81 33.50
C LYS A 112 22.82 6.74 33.61
N HIS A 113 23.04 8.03 33.84
CA HIS A 113 21.96 9.02 33.93
C HIS A 113 21.29 9.24 32.58
N ARG A 114 22.05 9.23 31.47
CA ARG A 114 21.48 9.28 30.11
C ARG A 114 20.60 8.07 29.81
N PHE A 115 21.03 6.87 30.21
CA PHE A 115 20.24 5.66 30.06
C PHE A 115 18.91 5.77 30.81
N TRP A 116 18.93 6.14 32.09
CA TRP A 116 17.72 6.31 32.88
C TRP A 116 16.81 7.42 32.37
N LEU A 117 17.38 8.54 31.90
CA LEU A 117 16.61 9.62 31.28
C LEU A 117 15.85 9.10 30.06
N VAL A 118 16.53 8.40 29.15
CA VAL A 118 15.89 7.82 27.96
C VAL A 118 14.84 6.78 28.38
N PHE A 119 15.13 5.92 29.34
CA PHE A 119 14.17 4.93 29.84
C PHE A 119 12.89 5.59 30.39
N CYS A 120 13.04 6.59 31.27
CA CYS A 120 11.90 7.33 31.82
C CYS A 120 11.14 8.08 30.72
N TYR A 121 11.85 8.73 29.79
CA TYR A 121 11.27 9.44 28.66
C TYR A 121 10.41 8.53 27.78
N LEU A 122 10.93 7.35 27.42
CA LEU A 122 10.19 6.36 26.64
C LEU A 122 9.02 5.76 27.42
N SER A 123 9.19 5.55 28.73
CA SER A 123 8.11 5.09 29.61
C SER A 123 6.98 6.10 29.68
N ILE A 124 7.28 7.40 29.79
CA ILE A 124 6.29 8.48 29.75
C ILE A 124 5.55 8.48 28.41
N TRP A 125 6.28 8.33 27.28
CA TRP A 125 5.64 8.22 25.97
C TRP A 125 4.69 7.01 25.90
N VAL A 126 5.13 5.81 26.31
CA VAL A 126 4.30 4.59 26.31
C VAL A 126 3.06 4.76 27.19
N VAL A 127 3.22 5.29 28.40
CA VAL A 127 2.10 5.52 29.32
C VAL A 127 1.14 6.56 28.75
N THR A 128 1.64 7.69 28.24
CA THR A 128 0.80 8.73 27.62
C THR A 128 0.04 8.18 26.42
N PHE A 129 0.74 7.45 25.53
CA PHE A 129 0.14 6.80 24.38
C PHE A 129 -0.96 5.82 24.81
N ALA A 130 -0.69 4.98 25.81
CA ALA A 130 -1.65 4.02 26.34
C ALA A 130 -2.86 4.71 26.99
N LEU A 131 -2.67 5.79 27.73
CA LEU A 131 -3.77 6.54 28.35
C LEU A 131 -4.65 7.25 27.31
N VAL A 132 -4.04 7.89 26.30
CA VAL A 132 -4.80 8.51 25.19
C VAL A 132 -5.52 7.45 24.36
N LYS A 133 -4.87 6.32 24.06
CA LYS A 133 -5.52 5.20 23.37
C LYS A 133 -6.61 4.54 24.22
N ARG A 134 -6.45 4.50 25.55
CA ARG A 134 -7.50 4.03 26.45
C ARG A 134 -8.71 4.97 26.41
N ARG A 135 -8.51 6.29 26.34
CA ARG A 135 -9.60 7.25 26.16
C ARG A 135 -10.38 7.02 24.87
N ASP A 136 -9.69 6.65 23.78
CA ASP A 136 -10.31 6.26 22.49
C ASP A 136 -11.28 5.07 22.63
N THR A 137 -10.94 4.12 23.50
CA THR A 137 -11.76 2.93 23.79
C THR A 137 -12.87 3.17 24.81
N MET A 138 -12.78 4.25 25.59
CA MET A 138 -13.85 4.69 26.48
C MET A 138 -14.87 5.49 25.67
N ALA A 139 -15.44 4.87 24.63
CA ALA A 139 -16.68 5.38 24.05
C ALA A 139 -17.77 5.21 25.11
N SER A 140 -18.59 6.24 25.31
CA SER A 140 -19.77 6.15 26.15
C SER A 140 -20.61 4.95 25.68
N GLU A 141 -20.92 4.05 26.60
CA GLU A 141 -21.86 2.97 26.32
C GLU A 141 -23.15 3.59 25.80
N ILE A 142 -23.62 3.11 24.65
CA ILE A 142 -24.89 3.56 24.10
C ILE A 142 -25.98 2.77 24.83
N GLU A 143 -26.88 3.50 25.48
CA GLU A 143 -28.00 2.91 26.23
C GLU A 143 -28.76 1.90 25.36
N GLY A 144 -28.87 0.66 25.85
CA GLY A 144 -29.54 -0.44 25.15
C GLY A 144 -28.73 -1.15 24.06
N TRP A 145 -27.57 -0.63 23.65
CA TRP A 145 -26.77 -1.18 22.54
C TRP A 145 -25.35 -1.59 22.91
N GLY A 146 -24.81 -1.10 24.03
CA GLY A 146 -23.47 -1.44 24.50
C GLY A 146 -22.37 -0.54 23.92
N THR A 147 -21.14 -1.05 23.87
CA THR A 147 -19.96 -0.25 23.48
C THR A 147 -19.73 -0.24 21.96
N PRO A 148 -19.62 0.95 21.33
CA PRO A 148 -19.38 1.07 19.89
C PRO A 148 -18.10 0.39 19.41
N GLN A 149 -18.22 -0.43 18.37
CA GLN A 149 -17.09 -1.13 17.76
C GLN A 149 -16.50 -0.32 16.59
N THR A 150 -15.17 -0.20 16.54
CA THR A 150 -14.51 0.49 15.42
C THR A 150 -14.56 -0.35 14.15
N ILE A 151 -15.19 0.17 13.10
CA ILE A 151 -15.31 -0.48 11.80
C ILE A 151 -14.44 0.20 10.73
N GLY A 152 -14.11 -0.54 9.67
CA GLY A 152 -13.41 0.01 8.51
C GLY A 152 -14.37 0.78 7.58
N CYS A 153 -13.83 1.71 6.78
CA CYS A 153 -14.65 2.54 5.89
C CYS A 153 -15.38 1.73 4.78
N GLY A 154 -14.87 0.54 4.42
CA GLY A 154 -15.47 -0.33 3.39
C GLY A 154 -16.35 -1.46 3.92
N VAL A 155 -16.77 -1.41 5.19
CA VAL A 155 -17.66 -2.43 5.78
C VAL A 155 -19.08 -2.23 5.25
N SER A 156 -19.68 -3.31 4.73
CA SER A 156 -21.10 -3.40 4.31
C SER A 156 -21.73 -4.68 4.90
N TYR A 157 -23.06 -4.76 4.89
CA TYR A 157 -23.79 -5.97 5.28
C TYR A 157 -23.90 -6.98 4.14
N TRP A 158 -23.91 -6.48 2.90
CA TRP A 158 -23.93 -7.29 1.70
C TRP A 158 -22.58 -7.19 1.01
N ALA A 159 -21.82 -8.29 1.03
CA ALA A 159 -20.48 -8.34 0.49
C ALA A 159 -20.51 -8.54 -1.04
N ALA A 160 -19.50 -8.00 -1.74
CA ALA A 160 -19.40 -8.13 -3.19
C ALA A 160 -19.09 -9.57 -3.64
N GLY A 161 -19.32 -9.89 -4.91
CA GLY A 161 -18.94 -11.19 -5.49
C GLY A 161 -19.82 -12.37 -5.02
N ASN A 162 -21.10 -12.11 -4.71
CA ASN A 162 -22.07 -13.11 -4.22
C ASN A 162 -21.63 -13.86 -2.96
N LEU A 163 -20.81 -13.22 -2.12
CA LEU A 163 -20.39 -13.77 -0.83
C LEU A 163 -21.54 -13.93 0.18
N CYS A 164 -22.74 -13.43 -0.13
CA CYS A 164 -23.94 -13.65 0.67
C CYS A 164 -24.66 -14.98 0.36
N GLY A 165 -24.20 -15.73 -0.64
CA GLY A 165 -24.79 -17.02 -1.01
C GLY A 165 -26.19 -16.92 -1.62
N LEU A 166 -26.80 -18.08 -1.84
CA LEU A 166 -28.13 -18.21 -2.42
C LEU A 166 -29.18 -17.58 -1.50
N ASP A 167 -30.04 -16.73 -2.06
CA ASP A 167 -31.03 -15.93 -1.35
C ASP A 167 -30.47 -15.02 -0.24
N GLY A 168 -29.15 -14.80 -0.22
CA GLY A 168 -28.46 -14.04 0.82
C GLY A 168 -28.33 -14.81 2.15
N SER A 169 -28.38 -16.14 2.14
CA SER A 169 -28.30 -16.99 3.34
C SER A 169 -27.18 -16.62 4.31
N ASP A 170 -26.02 -16.23 3.78
CA ASP A 170 -24.79 -16.04 4.55
C ASP A 170 -24.67 -14.62 5.10
N CYS A 171 -25.56 -13.71 4.68
CA CYS A 171 -25.65 -12.33 5.15
C CYS A 171 -26.83 -12.10 6.11
N ARG A 172 -27.38 -13.19 6.67
CA ARG A 172 -28.42 -13.13 7.70
C ARG A 172 -27.86 -12.68 9.07
N PRO A 173 -28.71 -12.13 9.95
CA PRO A 173 -30.14 -11.84 9.77
C PRO A 173 -30.39 -10.58 8.92
N PHE A 174 -31.56 -10.50 8.28
CA PHE A 174 -31.93 -9.33 7.46
C PHE A 174 -32.66 -8.23 8.22
N ASN A 175 -33.24 -8.55 9.38
CA ASN A 175 -34.07 -7.64 10.17
C ASN A 175 -33.86 -7.91 11.67
N GLY A 176 -34.17 -6.92 12.51
CA GLY A 176 -34.24 -7.08 13.96
C GLY A 176 -32.87 -7.25 14.63
N SER A 177 -31.80 -6.87 13.94
CA SER A 177 -30.45 -6.84 14.49
C SER A 177 -29.80 -5.50 14.18
N GLY A 178 -28.82 -5.14 14.98
CA GLY A 178 -28.07 -3.91 14.83
C GLY A 178 -26.86 -3.94 15.72
N PHE A 179 -25.96 -2.99 15.56
CA PHE A 179 -24.84 -2.84 16.47
C PHE A 179 -24.39 -1.38 16.57
N PRO A 180 -23.81 -0.99 17.72
CA PRO A 180 -23.18 0.31 17.85
C PRO A 180 -21.84 0.30 17.12
N PHE A 181 -21.61 1.28 16.24
CA PHE A 181 -20.39 1.39 15.45
C PHE A 181 -19.65 2.70 15.72
N LYS A 182 -18.35 2.68 15.48
CA LYS A 182 -17.47 3.85 15.44
C LYS A 182 -16.80 3.92 14.08
N CYS A 183 -17.01 5.02 13.37
CA CYS A 183 -16.36 5.34 12.11
C CYS A 183 -15.16 6.26 12.33
N ARG A 184 -14.14 5.99 11.53
CA ARG A 184 -12.93 6.80 11.43
C ARG A 184 -13.20 8.04 10.58
N ALA A 185 -12.51 9.14 10.87
CA ALA A 185 -12.43 10.26 9.93
C ALA A 185 -11.85 9.83 8.57
N ASN A 186 -12.19 10.60 7.53
CA ASN A 186 -11.77 10.46 6.14
C ASN A 186 -12.33 9.24 5.40
N CYS A 187 -13.49 8.70 5.82
CA CYS A 187 -14.13 7.59 5.12
C CYS A 187 -14.81 7.98 3.80
N GLU A 188 -15.03 9.28 3.53
CA GLU A 188 -15.55 9.76 2.25
C GLU A 188 -14.62 9.39 1.07
N ASN A 189 -13.31 9.34 1.29
CA ASN A 189 -12.33 9.01 0.25
C ASN A 189 -12.17 7.50 0.00
N TYR A 190 -12.94 6.65 0.68
CA TYR A 190 -12.90 5.21 0.47
C TYR A 190 -13.83 4.81 -0.68
N HIS A 191 -13.24 4.56 -1.85
CA HIS A 191 -13.99 4.33 -3.09
C HIS A 191 -13.98 2.88 -3.53
N VAL A 192 -15.06 2.44 -4.19
CA VAL A 192 -15.02 1.20 -4.97
C VAL A 192 -14.11 1.41 -6.19
N LEU A 193 -13.06 0.59 -6.29
CA LEU A 193 -12.08 0.69 -7.38
C LEU A 193 -12.44 -0.22 -8.58
N ASN A 194 -13.49 -1.01 -8.43
CA ASN A 194 -14.09 -1.86 -9.46
C ASN A 194 -15.59 -1.51 -9.51
N PRO A 195 -16.23 -1.42 -10.70
CA PRO A 195 -17.63 -1.14 -10.85
C PRO A 195 -18.48 -2.12 -10.07
N ARG A 196 -19.51 -1.55 -9.47
CA ARG A 196 -20.58 -2.23 -8.75
C ARG A 196 -21.88 -2.00 -9.47
N ALA A 197 -22.52 -3.09 -9.87
CA ALA A 197 -23.85 -3.08 -10.43
C ALA A 197 -24.87 -2.73 -9.35
N VAL A 198 -25.82 -1.85 -9.68
CA VAL A 198 -27.00 -1.53 -8.86
C VAL A 198 -28.18 -1.39 -9.82
N GLY A 199 -29.04 -2.41 -9.90
CA GLY A 199 -30.08 -2.44 -10.94
C GLY A 199 -29.44 -2.44 -12.33
N ASP A 200 -29.76 -1.46 -13.18
CA ASP A 200 -29.12 -1.26 -14.50
C ASP A 200 -27.95 -0.25 -14.50
N GLN A 201 -27.64 0.32 -13.34
CA GLN A 201 -26.58 1.31 -13.13
C GLN A 201 -25.26 0.65 -12.68
N GLU A 202 -24.16 1.41 -12.77
CA GLU A 202 -22.83 0.98 -12.32
C GLU A 202 -22.11 2.12 -11.57
N LEU A 203 -21.55 1.82 -10.41
CA LEU A 203 -20.76 2.76 -9.58
C LEU A 203 -19.27 2.40 -9.59
N ILE A 204 -18.39 3.34 -9.92
CA ILE A 204 -16.93 3.20 -9.85
C ILE A 204 -16.29 4.51 -9.35
N TYR A 205 -15.18 4.42 -8.62
CA TYR A 205 -14.40 5.55 -8.08
C TYR A 205 -15.22 6.50 -7.19
N ALA A 206 -16.20 5.95 -6.48
CA ALA A 206 -17.03 6.66 -5.52
C ALA A 206 -17.31 5.77 -4.30
N PRO A 207 -17.73 6.33 -3.15
CA PRO A 207 -18.21 5.55 -2.02
C PRO A 207 -19.47 4.76 -2.39
N MET A 208 -19.53 3.47 -2.02
CA MET A 208 -20.70 2.64 -2.27
C MET A 208 -21.85 3.06 -1.34
N VAL A 209 -22.81 3.83 -1.84
CA VAL A 209 -24.00 4.24 -1.09
C VAL A 209 -25.21 4.15 -2.02
N VAL A 210 -26.20 3.34 -1.64
CA VAL A 210 -27.46 3.16 -2.37
C VAL A 210 -28.61 3.45 -1.41
N GLY A 211 -29.47 4.38 -1.79
CA GLY A 211 -30.51 4.94 -0.92
C GLY A 211 -30.07 6.19 -0.17
N GLY A 212 -30.96 6.69 0.69
CA GLY A 212 -30.80 7.98 1.34
C GLY A 212 -32.15 8.59 1.69
N PRO A 213 -32.17 9.83 2.19
CA PRO A 213 -33.42 10.55 2.42
C PRO A 213 -34.14 10.74 1.08
N GLY A 214 -35.46 10.60 1.09
CA GLY A 214 -36.32 10.83 -0.07
C GLY A 214 -36.23 12.28 -0.58
N THR A 215 -36.74 12.53 -1.78
CA THR A 215 -36.67 13.82 -2.49
C THR A 215 -37.22 15.04 -1.72
N ASN A 216 -38.01 14.81 -0.67
CA ASN A 216 -38.59 15.86 0.18
C ASN A 216 -38.01 15.93 1.61
N GLY A 217 -36.97 15.14 1.92
CA GLY A 217 -36.28 15.17 3.22
C GLY A 217 -37.11 14.74 4.45
N SER A 218 -38.35 14.31 4.26
CA SER A 218 -39.30 13.98 5.33
C SER A 218 -39.31 12.51 5.76
N ALA A 219 -38.62 11.63 5.01
CA ALA A 219 -38.52 10.21 5.31
C ALA A 219 -37.16 9.89 5.93
N GLU A 220 -37.15 9.02 6.95
CA GLU A 220 -35.91 8.50 7.52
C GLU A 220 -35.03 7.91 6.41
N PRO A 221 -33.72 8.20 6.39
CA PRO A 221 -32.84 7.73 5.34
C PRO A 221 -32.63 6.22 5.47
N VAL A 222 -33.05 5.48 4.44
CA VAL A 222 -32.85 4.03 4.34
C VAL A 222 -31.80 3.72 3.29
N TYR A 223 -30.88 2.83 3.65
CA TYR A 223 -29.76 2.41 2.81
C TYR A 223 -29.85 0.91 2.49
N ARG A 224 -29.47 0.55 1.27
CA ARG A 224 -29.36 -0.84 0.82
C ARG A 224 -28.16 -1.51 1.49
N GLY A 225 -28.27 -2.81 1.76
CA GLY A 225 -27.30 -3.60 2.53
C GLY A 225 -25.86 -3.60 2.02
N ASP A 226 -25.65 -3.35 0.73
CA ASP A 226 -24.34 -3.25 0.08
C ASP A 226 -23.67 -1.87 0.23
N SER A 227 -24.37 -0.90 0.83
CA SER A 227 -23.80 0.40 1.14
C SER A 227 -22.71 0.28 2.22
N PHE A 228 -21.62 1.04 2.06
CA PHE A 228 -20.60 1.19 3.09
C PHE A 228 -21.18 1.93 4.30
N VAL A 229 -21.18 1.30 5.47
CA VAL A 229 -21.82 1.80 6.69
C VAL A 229 -21.31 3.20 7.06
N CYS A 230 -19.99 3.43 7.01
CA CYS A 230 -19.43 4.75 7.33
C CYS A 230 -19.73 5.82 6.29
N ALA A 231 -19.74 5.48 5.00
CA ALA A 231 -20.10 6.43 3.95
C ALA A 231 -21.60 6.79 4.04
N ALA A 232 -22.46 5.80 4.27
CA ALA A 232 -23.89 6.02 4.52
C ALA A 232 -24.13 6.85 5.79
N ALA A 233 -23.34 6.64 6.86
CA ALA A 233 -23.45 7.43 8.09
C ALA A 233 -23.04 8.89 7.89
N ILE A 234 -21.99 9.16 7.11
CA ILE A 234 -21.61 10.52 6.70
C ILE A 234 -22.73 11.13 5.85
N HIS A 235 -23.23 10.39 4.86
CA HIS A 235 -24.33 10.82 4.01
C HIS A 235 -25.59 11.18 4.82
N ALA A 236 -25.94 10.37 5.82
CA ALA A 236 -27.05 10.61 6.74
C ALA A 236 -26.80 11.75 7.75
N GLY A 237 -25.55 12.22 7.91
CA GLY A 237 -25.19 13.23 8.91
C GLY A 237 -25.03 12.69 10.33
N VAL A 238 -24.97 11.37 10.50
CA VAL A 238 -24.78 10.70 11.79
C VAL A 238 -23.33 10.84 12.28
N VAL A 239 -22.37 10.86 11.35
CA VAL A 239 -20.94 11.05 11.65
C VAL A 239 -20.32 12.09 10.72
N SER A 240 -19.26 12.77 11.18
CA SER A 240 -18.51 13.75 10.39
C SER A 240 -17.43 13.05 9.56
N ASN A 241 -17.18 13.51 8.33
CA ASN A 241 -16.01 13.04 7.59
C ASN A 241 -14.69 13.56 8.23
N GLN A 242 -14.69 14.73 8.87
CA GLN A 242 -13.49 15.34 9.45
C GLN A 242 -13.08 14.69 10.77
N ASP A 243 -14.05 14.39 11.63
CA ASP A 243 -13.81 13.92 13.00
C ASP A 243 -14.15 12.44 13.20
N GLY A 244 -14.78 11.81 12.20
CA GLY A 244 -15.41 10.51 12.37
C GLY A 244 -16.64 10.63 13.27
N GLY A 245 -16.92 9.56 14.01
CA GLY A 245 -18.00 9.56 14.99
C GLY A 245 -18.51 8.15 15.29
N CYS A 246 -19.63 8.08 15.97
CA CYS A 246 -20.28 6.82 16.31
C CYS A 246 -21.79 6.95 16.18
N GLY A 247 -22.43 5.82 15.97
CA GLY A 247 -23.87 5.72 15.88
C GLY A 247 -24.31 4.28 16.07
N VAL A 248 -25.61 4.05 15.93
CA VAL A 248 -26.18 2.70 15.90
C VAL A 248 -26.79 2.48 14.53
N VAL A 249 -26.43 1.36 13.93
CA VAL A 249 -27.04 0.87 12.70
C VAL A 249 -28.03 -0.23 13.04
N GLU A 250 -29.19 -0.20 12.40
CA GLU A 250 -30.26 -1.17 12.59
C GLU A 250 -30.71 -1.72 11.24
N LEU A 251 -30.81 -3.04 11.16
CA LEU A 251 -31.35 -3.76 10.00
C LEU A 251 -32.86 -3.78 10.06
N ILE A 252 -33.50 -3.40 8.95
CA ILE A 252 -34.96 -3.26 8.83
C ILE A 252 -35.58 -4.21 7.80
N GLY A 253 -34.81 -5.17 7.27
CA GLY A 253 -35.29 -6.16 6.32
C GLY A 253 -35.47 -5.63 4.89
N ARG A 254 -36.46 -6.21 4.20
CA ARG A 254 -36.76 -5.87 2.82
C ARG A 254 -37.29 -4.45 2.75
N ASN A 255 -36.72 -3.64 1.87
CA ASN A 255 -37.26 -2.33 1.52
C ASN A 255 -37.23 -2.13 0.00
N GLU A 256 -37.98 -1.13 -0.46
CA GLU A 256 -38.23 -0.85 -1.87
C GLU A 256 -37.97 0.63 -2.15
N ASN A 257 -37.70 0.98 -3.42
CA ASN A 257 -37.57 2.37 -3.89
C ASN A 257 -36.56 3.21 -3.09
N PHE A 258 -35.29 2.84 -3.19
CA PHE A 258 -34.19 3.59 -2.60
C PHE A 258 -33.96 4.88 -3.38
N ALA A 259 -34.09 6.02 -2.72
CA ALA A 259 -33.92 7.33 -3.35
C ALA A 259 -32.43 7.67 -3.58
N ALA A 260 -32.13 8.25 -4.75
CA ALA A 260 -30.85 8.89 -5.00
C ALA A 260 -30.84 10.30 -4.41
N SER A 261 -29.80 10.68 -3.66
CA SER A 261 -29.65 12.04 -3.14
C SER A 261 -28.18 12.40 -2.94
N LYS A 262 -27.91 13.67 -2.61
CA LYS A 262 -26.56 14.16 -2.32
C LYS A 262 -26.57 14.94 -1.02
N HIS A 263 -25.94 14.37 0.01
CA HIS A 263 -25.85 14.95 1.34
C HIS A 263 -24.43 14.81 1.90
N ASN A 264 -23.96 15.84 2.61
CA ASN A 264 -22.68 15.85 3.32
C ASN A 264 -21.46 15.41 2.48
N GLY A 265 -21.40 15.88 1.22
CA GLY A 265 -20.30 15.57 0.29
C GLY A 265 -20.48 14.29 -0.52
N ILE A 266 -21.28 13.34 -0.03
CA ILE A 266 -21.50 12.04 -0.67
C ILE A 266 -22.73 12.09 -1.57
N SER A 267 -22.64 11.45 -2.74
CA SER A 267 -23.79 11.23 -3.63
C SER A 267 -24.18 9.76 -3.59
N SER A 268 -25.43 9.45 -3.28
CA SER A 268 -25.96 8.10 -3.28
C SER A 268 -26.63 7.76 -4.61
N MET A 269 -26.70 6.47 -4.92
CA MET A 269 -27.47 5.96 -6.06
C MET A 269 -28.88 5.56 -5.66
N GLY A 270 -29.80 5.70 -6.60
CA GLY A 270 -31.16 5.22 -6.46
C GLY A 270 -31.30 3.77 -6.93
N PHE A 271 -32.27 3.06 -6.38
CA PHE A 271 -32.65 1.72 -6.81
C PHE A 271 -34.17 1.59 -6.72
N ASP A 272 -34.82 1.56 -7.87
CA ASP A 272 -36.27 1.60 -8.09
C ASP A 272 -36.96 0.23 -7.95
N SER A 273 -36.36 -0.67 -7.20
CA SER A 273 -36.91 -2.00 -6.93
C SER A 273 -36.68 -2.38 -5.47
N TYR A 274 -36.89 -3.65 -5.13
CA TYR A 274 -36.78 -4.16 -3.77
C TYR A 274 -35.46 -4.88 -3.54
N PHE A 275 -34.95 -4.79 -2.30
CA PHE A 275 -33.75 -5.51 -1.87
C PHE A 275 -33.99 -6.13 -0.48
N PRO A 276 -33.52 -7.37 -0.21
CA PRO A 276 -33.90 -8.11 0.99
C PRO A 276 -33.30 -7.59 2.30
N LEU A 277 -32.18 -6.86 2.23
CA LEU A 277 -31.46 -6.34 3.39
C LEU A 277 -31.29 -4.83 3.27
N SER A 278 -31.91 -4.09 4.17
CA SER A 278 -31.77 -2.64 4.29
C SER A 278 -31.44 -2.26 5.72
N PHE A 279 -30.82 -1.11 5.89
CA PHE A 279 -30.50 -0.57 7.20
C PHE A 279 -30.78 0.92 7.29
N ARG A 280 -30.98 1.39 8.52
CA ARG A 280 -31.11 2.79 8.88
C ARG A 280 -30.24 3.08 10.11
N PHE A 281 -30.12 4.35 10.44
CA PHE A 281 -29.43 4.77 11.65
C PHE A 281 -30.44 5.17 12.71
N VAL A 282 -30.21 4.74 13.96
CA VAL A 282 -31.06 5.13 15.08
C VAL A 282 -30.86 6.64 15.35
N PRO A 283 -31.93 7.45 15.38
CA PRO A 283 -31.83 8.88 15.65
C PRO A 283 -31.43 9.17 17.10
N ASP A 284 -30.94 10.39 17.35
CA ASP A 284 -30.66 10.95 18.68
C ASP A 284 -29.74 10.11 19.58
N VAL A 285 -28.87 9.28 18.98
CA VAL A 285 -27.86 8.50 19.70
C VAL A 285 -26.82 9.45 20.31
N LYS A 286 -26.82 9.55 21.63
CA LYS A 286 -25.78 10.26 22.38
C LYS A 286 -24.54 9.39 22.47
N CYS A 287 -23.60 9.60 21.55
CA CYS A 287 -22.32 8.92 21.61
C CYS A 287 -21.16 9.91 21.49
N SER A 288 -20.30 9.95 22.51
CA SER A 288 -19.07 10.74 22.52
C SER A 288 -17.89 9.86 22.14
N ALA A 289 -17.71 9.57 20.85
CA ALA A 289 -16.49 8.94 20.35
C ALA A 289 -15.64 10.00 19.65
N ILE A 290 -14.60 10.46 20.34
CA ILE A 290 -13.58 11.32 19.74
C ILE A 290 -12.55 10.42 19.07
N ASP A 291 -12.09 10.83 17.89
CA ASP A 291 -10.99 10.19 17.19
C ASP A 291 -9.65 10.73 17.74
N SER A 292 -8.99 9.95 18.59
CA SER A 292 -7.73 10.37 19.22
C SER A 292 -6.50 10.21 18.32
N ARG A 293 -6.67 9.91 17.02
CA ARG A 293 -5.54 9.72 16.10
C ARG A 293 -4.61 10.94 16.07
N TRP A 294 -5.19 12.14 16.08
CA TRP A 294 -4.45 13.39 15.96
C TRP A 294 -3.75 13.72 17.27
N ASP A 295 -4.37 13.39 18.41
CA ASP A 295 -3.73 13.50 19.72
C ASP A 295 -2.53 12.55 19.82
N LEU A 296 -2.71 11.28 19.41
CA LEU A 296 -1.63 10.28 19.39
C LEU A 296 -0.52 10.67 18.41
N LEU A 297 -0.87 11.25 17.25
CA LEU A 297 0.11 11.80 16.31
C LEU A 297 0.89 12.94 16.96
N ALA A 298 0.21 13.89 17.58
CA ALA A 298 0.83 15.06 18.20
C ALA A 298 1.79 14.64 19.30
N VAL A 299 1.34 13.77 20.21
CA VAL A 299 2.18 13.18 21.27
C VAL A 299 3.39 12.50 20.65
N SER A 300 3.22 11.54 19.75
CA SER A 300 4.34 10.81 19.17
C SER A 300 5.28 11.69 18.36
N THR A 301 4.77 12.71 17.65
CA THR A 301 5.59 13.64 16.86
C THR A 301 6.43 14.54 17.76
N VAL A 302 5.86 15.09 18.83
CA VAL A 302 6.59 15.90 19.81
C VAL A 302 7.67 15.05 20.50
N PHE A 303 7.33 13.84 20.95
CA PHE A 303 8.29 12.95 21.58
C PHE A 303 9.42 12.52 20.62
N ALA A 304 9.08 12.22 19.36
CA ALA A 304 10.06 11.92 18.34
C ALA A 304 10.96 13.13 18.03
N GLY A 305 10.37 14.34 17.96
CA GLY A 305 11.08 15.59 17.67
C GLY A 305 12.07 15.96 18.77
N VAL A 306 11.67 15.91 20.02
CA VAL A 306 12.56 16.16 21.17
C VAL A 306 13.68 15.12 21.21
N LEU A 307 13.37 13.82 21.09
CA LEU A 307 14.42 12.79 21.04
C LEU A 307 15.40 13.03 19.89
N SER A 308 14.89 13.39 18.71
CA SER A 308 15.68 13.72 17.53
C SER A 308 16.63 14.88 17.81
N LEU A 309 16.15 15.98 18.39
CA LEU A 309 16.96 17.17 18.65
C LEU A 309 18.09 16.90 19.66
N PHE A 310 17.83 16.07 20.68
CA PHE A 310 18.75 15.86 21.81
C PHE A 310 19.62 14.59 21.69
N THR A 311 19.59 13.88 20.56
CA THR A 311 20.31 12.61 20.39
C THR A 311 21.22 12.58 19.17
N ASN A 312 22.53 12.40 19.39
CA ASN A 312 23.51 12.11 18.31
C ASN A 312 23.78 10.60 18.10
N SER A 313 23.23 9.74 18.95
CA SER A 313 23.36 8.30 18.80
C SER A 313 22.47 7.81 17.65
N ALA A 314 23.08 7.49 16.51
CA ALA A 314 22.40 6.92 15.34
C ALA A 314 21.53 5.69 15.64
N PRO A 315 21.97 4.68 16.44
CA PRO A 315 21.11 3.52 16.73
C PRO A 315 19.96 3.90 17.66
N LEU A 316 20.21 4.71 18.70
CA LEU A 316 19.14 5.14 19.61
C LEU A 316 18.06 5.92 18.85
N PHE A 317 18.46 6.88 18.02
CA PHE A 317 17.54 7.63 17.18
C PHE A 317 16.75 6.70 16.24
N PHE A 318 17.43 5.90 15.42
CA PHE A 318 16.75 5.12 14.39
C PHE A 318 15.76 4.10 14.97
N PHE A 319 16.19 3.25 15.91
CA PHE A 319 15.33 2.17 16.42
C PHE A 319 14.19 2.69 17.27
N THR A 320 14.41 3.76 18.05
CA THR A 320 13.34 4.38 18.82
C THR A 320 12.32 5.07 17.92
N ILE A 321 12.76 5.84 16.91
CA ILE A 321 11.84 6.49 15.97
C ILE A 321 11.09 5.47 15.13
N PHE A 322 11.77 4.46 14.60
CA PHE A 322 11.13 3.37 13.85
C PHE A 322 10.03 2.70 14.70
N THR A 323 10.34 2.36 15.95
CA THR A 323 9.37 1.75 16.88
C THR A 323 8.20 2.69 17.16
N ALA A 324 8.47 3.94 17.54
CA ALA A 324 7.43 4.90 17.89
C ALA A 324 6.48 5.18 16.71
N ILE A 325 7.03 5.38 15.50
CA ILE A 325 6.23 5.61 14.30
C ILE A 325 5.47 4.34 13.91
N PHE A 326 6.09 3.14 13.97
CA PHE A 326 5.39 1.88 13.67
C PHE A 326 4.15 1.68 14.52
N TRP A 327 4.28 1.85 15.83
CA TRP A 327 3.16 1.71 16.75
C TRP A 327 2.13 2.83 16.59
N THR A 328 2.56 4.07 16.32
CA THR A 328 1.62 5.19 16.09
C THR A 328 0.82 4.97 14.81
N VAL A 329 1.48 4.58 13.72
CA VAL A 329 0.82 4.28 12.44
C VAL A 329 -0.14 3.10 12.60
N GLY A 330 0.33 1.98 13.15
CA GLY A 330 -0.46 0.76 13.27
C GLY A 330 -1.58 0.81 14.31
N MET A 331 -1.47 1.60 15.38
CA MET A 331 -2.49 1.66 16.45
C MET A 331 -3.45 2.85 16.31
N ALA A 332 -3.06 3.89 15.58
CA ALA A 332 -3.80 5.16 15.52
C ALA A 332 -4.10 5.64 14.08
N LEU A 333 -3.07 5.81 13.24
CA LEU A 333 -3.23 6.54 11.97
C LEU A 333 -3.85 5.72 10.85
N ASP A 334 -3.37 4.49 10.68
CA ASP A 334 -3.91 3.51 9.73
C ASP A 334 -3.88 2.08 10.32
N PRO A 335 -4.68 1.80 11.37
CA PRO A 335 -4.77 0.46 11.93
C PRO A 335 -5.41 -0.53 10.96
N PRO A 336 -4.91 -1.79 10.87
CA PRO A 336 -5.64 -2.87 10.21
C PRO A 336 -7.04 -3.07 10.82
N PRO A 337 -8.00 -3.63 10.06
CA PRO A 337 -9.32 -4.01 10.57
C PRO A 337 -9.16 -4.98 11.74
N SER A 338 -9.76 -4.65 12.88
CA SER A 338 -9.65 -5.43 14.11
C SER A 338 -10.92 -5.26 14.95
N ARG A 339 -11.39 -6.34 15.57
CA ARG A 339 -12.60 -6.29 16.41
C ARG A 339 -12.34 -5.67 17.79
N THR A 340 -11.13 -5.81 18.33
CA THR A 340 -10.76 -5.29 19.65
C THR A 340 -9.34 -4.74 19.63
N VAL A 341 -9.00 -3.89 20.61
CA VAL A 341 -7.62 -3.39 20.77
C VAL A 341 -6.63 -4.54 21.05
N ALA A 342 -7.05 -5.58 21.77
CA ALA A 342 -6.22 -6.75 21.99
C ALA A 342 -5.93 -7.51 20.68
N SER A 343 -6.95 -7.67 19.81
CA SER A 343 -6.78 -8.26 18.48
C SER A 343 -5.86 -7.41 17.59
N LEU A 344 -6.01 -6.08 17.65
CA LEU A 344 -5.13 -5.14 16.95
C LEU A 344 -3.68 -5.26 17.42
N PHE A 345 -3.47 -5.26 18.74
CA PHE A 345 -2.14 -5.40 19.33
C PHE A 345 -1.49 -6.74 18.96
N SER A 346 -2.25 -7.83 19.02
CA SER A 346 -1.80 -9.16 18.59
C SER A 346 -1.40 -9.20 17.10
N ASN A 347 -2.18 -8.55 16.23
CA ASN A 347 -1.84 -8.43 14.81
C ASN A 347 -0.52 -7.64 14.60
N LEU A 348 -0.39 -6.50 15.26
CA LEU A 348 0.78 -5.62 15.10
C LEU A 348 2.05 -6.20 15.69
N ILE A 349 1.98 -6.84 16.87
CA ILE A 349 3.16 -7.47 17.48
C ILE A 349 3.70 -8.61 16.60
N GLY A 350 2.80 -9.36 15.94
CA GLY A 350 3.18 -10.38 14.95
C GLY A 350 3.92 -9.81 13.74
N LYS A 351 3.55 -8.61 13.29
CA LYS A 351 4.24 -7.88 12.20
C LYS A 351 5.53 -7.18 12.66
N PHE A 352 5.58 -6.75 13.92
CA PHE A 352 6.65 -5.93 14.46
C PHE A 352 8.00 -6.65 14.51
N LEU A 353 8.03 -7.92 14.90
CA LEU A 353 9.30 -8.66 15.02
C LEU A 353 10.04 -8.81 13.67
N PRO A 354 9.41 -9.30 12.58
CA PRO A 354 10.05 -9.28 11.26
C PRO A 354 10.35 -7.86 10.74
N ALA A 355 9.49 -6.88 11.07
CA ALA A 355 9.76 -5.48 10.73
C ALA A 355 11.03 -4.94 11.41
N MET A 356 11.29 -5.33 12.66
CA MET A 356 12.50 -4.95 13.39
C MET A 356 13.76 -5.61 12.81
N PHE A 357 13.67 -6.85 12.31
CA PHE A 357 14.76 -7.45 11.55
C PHE A 357 15.05 -6.63 10.28
N CYS A 358 14.02 -6.25 9.52
CA CYS A 358 14.17 -5.37 8.37
C CYS A 358 14.76 -4.01 8.76
N ALA A 359 14.31 -3.42 9.87
CA ALA A 359 14.86 -2.17 10.40
C ALA A 359 16.36 -2.30 10.71
N TRP A 360 16.81 -3.42 11.29
CA TRP A 360 18.24 -3.67 11.48
C TRP A 360 19.00 -3.75 10.15
N VAL A 361 18.45 -4.42 9.12
CA VAL A 361 19.04 -4.45 7.78
C VAL A 361 19.08 -3.04 7.17
N MET A 362 18.02 -2.24 7.32
CA MET A 362 17.97 -0.85 6.85
C MET A 362 19.05 0.00 7.51
N TYR A 363 19.19 -0.16 8.83
CA TYR A 363 20.18 0.52 9.64
C TYR A 363 21.61 0.19 9.19
N ASP A 364 22.00 -1.08 9.25
CA ASP A 364 23.39 -1.48 9.06
C ASP A 364 23.77 -1.65 7.58
N LYS A 365 22.89 -2.20 6.75
CA LYS A 365 23.19 -2.60 5.37
C LYS A 365 22.66 -1.65 4.30
N MET A 366 21.52 -0.98 4.52
CA MET A 366 20.91 -0.06 3.53
C MET A 366 21.27 1.41 3.76
N GLY A 367 22.22 1.68 4.66
CA GLY A 367 22.90 2.97 4.73
C GLY A 367 22.34 3.99 5.69
N VAL A 368 21.30 3.68 6.47
CA VAL A 368 20.75 4.61 7.47
C VAL A 368 21.77 4.91 8.59
N ARG A 369 22.57 3.92 9.01
CA ARG A 369 23.70 4.17 9.92
C ARG A 369 24.70 5.16 9.32
N ARG A 370 24.97 5.10 8.02
CA ARG A 370 25.95 5.96 7.35
C ARG A 370 25.48 7.41 7.27
N THR A 371 24.20 7.63 6.99
CA THR A 371 23.60 8.98 6.91
C THR A 371 23.46 9.64 8.27
N LEU A 372 23.26 8.87 9.34
CA LEU A 372 23.06 9.39 10.69
C LEU A 372 24.34 9.47 11.53
N LYS A 373 25.35 8.63 11.27
CA LYS A 373 26.56 8.56 12.11
C LYS A 373 27.34 9.89 12.06
N GLY A 374 27.48 10.52 13.23
CA GLY A 374 28.22 11.76 13.41
C GLY A 374 27.51 12.99 12.83
N LEU A 375 26.19 12.92 12.64
CA LEU A 375 25.40 14.04 12.15
C LEU A 375 25.08 15.02 13.30
N THR A 376 25.76 16.16 13.33
CA THR A 376 25.54 17.20 14.35
C THR A 376 24.43 18.19 13.99
N ALA A 377 23.92 18.16 12.75
CA ALA A 377 22.82 19.00 12.29
C ALA A 377 21.43 18.52 12.82
N GLN A 378 21.15 18.77 14.10
CA GLN A 378 19.97 18.23 14.80
C GLN A 378 18.64 18.72 14.22
N ILE A 379 18.51 20.00 13.89
CA ILE A 379 17.28 20.57 13.32
C ILE A 379 17.09 20.03 11.90
N GLU A 380 18.16 19.98 11.09
CA GLU A 380 18.07 19.45 9.72
C GLU A 380 17.69 17.97 9.71
N LYS A 381 18.28 17.16 10.60
CA LYS A 381 17.91 15.75 10.79
C LYS A 381 16.43 15.60 11.17
N THR A 382 15.96 16.46 12.08
CA THR A 382 14.57 16.44 12.56
C THR A 382 13.58 16.81 11.45
N ILE A 383 13.86 17.86 10.68
CA ILE A 383 12.96 18.30 9.60
C ILE A 383 13.01 17.32 8.42
N LEU A 384 14.21 16.98 7.94
CA LEU A 384 14.36 16.21 6.70
C LEU A 384 14.12 14.72 6.93
N TRP A 385 14.82 14.11 7.88
CA TRP A 385 14.74 12.66 8.09
C TRP A 385 13.49 12.29 8.88
N LEU A 386 13.27 12.89 10.06
CA LEU A 386 12.10 12.55 10.87
C LEU A 386 10.80 13.07 10.23
N GLY A 387 10.78 14.30 9.71
CA GLY A 387 9.64 14.83 8.96
C GLY A 387 9.33 13.99 7.72
N GLY A 388 10.33 13.63 6.93
CA GLY A 388 10.18 12.71 5.80
C GLY A 388 9.59 11.36 6.23
N CYS A 389 10.04 10.80 7.36
CA CYS A 389 9.52 9.55 7.92
C CYS A 389 8.05 9.64 8.31
N TRP A 390 7.61 10.74 8.93
CA TRP A 390 6.19 10.97 9.20
C TRP A 390 5.36 11.11 7.92
N VAL A 391 5.86 11.83 6.91
CA VAL A 391 5.19 11.92 5.60
C VAL A 391 5.00 10.52 5.01
N GLY A 392 6.05 9.71 4.95
CA GLY A 392 5.95 8.33 4.44
C GLY A 392 5.05 7.43 5.28
N GLY A 393 5.07 7.59 6.61
CA GLY A 393 4.22 6.84 7.55
C GLY A 393 2.73 7.20 7.45
N MET A 394 2.42 8.39 6.94
CA MET A 394 1.07 8.93 6.73
C MET A 394 0.75 9.07 5.25
N GLU A 395 1.21 8.16 4.39
CA GLU A 395 1.03 8.26 2.94
C GLU A 395 -0.45 8.37 2.53
N ASN A 396 -1.34 7.68 3.23
CA ASN A 396 -2.79 7.74 3.03
C ASN A 396 -3.41 9.14 3.26
N TYR A 397 -2.73 10.02 3.99
CA TYR A 397 -3.14 11.42 4.18
C TYR A 397 -2.28 12.40 3.38
N THR A 398 -0.97 12.13 3.29
CA THR A 398 0.01 13.08 2.77
C THR A 398 0.29 12.90 1.28
N LEU A 399 0.00 11.72 0.71
CA LEU A 399 0.23 11.40 -0.71
C LEU A 399 -1.07 11.03 -1.45
N SER A 400 -2.22 10.97 -0.76
CA SER A 400 -3.52 10.63 -1.35
C SER A 400 -4.07 11.66 -2.33
N PHE A 401 -3.54 12.90 -2.30
CA PHE A 401 -3.88 13.92 -3.29
C PHE A 401 -3.35 13.61 -4.70
N ILE A 402 -2.39 12.67 -4.83
CA ILE A 402 -1.84 12.26 -6.11
C ILE A 402 -2.87 11.34 -6.79
N PRO A 403 -3.46 11.74 -7.94
CA PRO A 403 -4.56 11.01 -8.58
C PRO A 403 -4.04 9.77 -9.34
N ILE A 404 -3.45 8.81 -8.62
CA ILE A 404 -2.93 7.56 -9.17
C ILE A 404 -3.31 6.44 -8.21
N SER A 405 -4.45 5.79 -8.48
CA SER A 405 -4.85 4.61 -7.70
C SER A 405 -4.17 3.32 -8.20
N ARG A 406 -3.98 3.19 -9.52
CA ARG A 406 -3.29 2.05 -10.15
C ARG A 406 -2.51 2.50 -11.38
N LEU A 407 -1.35 1.88 -11.62
CA LEU A 407 -0.53 2.10 -12.81
C LEU A 407 -1.01 1.26 -14.01
N ASN A 408 -2.33 1.26 -14.29
CA ASN A 408 -2.90 0.62 -15.47
C ASN A 408 -3.36 1.69 -16.47
N LYS A 409 -3.26 1.41 -17.77
CA LYS A 409 -3.70 2.30 -18.86
C LYS A 409 -5.15 2.73 -18.69
N HIS A 410 -6.02 1.83 -18.20
CA HIS A 410 -7.44 2.13 -17.97
C HIS A 410 -7.63 3.23 -16.91
N ASP A 411 -7.10 3.01 -15.71
CA ASP A 411 -7.21 3.92 -14.57
C ASP A 411 -6.58 5.29 -14.87
N LEU A 412 -5.43 5.31 -15.54
CA LEU A 412 -4.76 6.55 -15.96
C LEU A 412 -5.60 7.37 -16.97
N ASN A 413 -6.52 6.74 -17.69
CA ASN A 413 -7.40 7.43 -18.64
C ASN A 413 -8.69 7.93 -17.99
N GLN A 414 -9.16 7.25 -16.95
CA GLN A 414 -10.41 7.57 -16.27
C GLN A 414 -10.22 8.59 -15.14
N GLN A 415 -9.03 8.62 -14.51
CA GLN A 415 -8.74 9.55 -13.44
C GLN A 415 -8.24 10.89 -13.99
N PRO A 416 -8.94 12.01 -13.73
CA PRO A 416 -8.51 13.33 -14.17
C PRO A 416 -7.18 13.70 -13.51
N GLY A 417 -6.20 14.15 -14.31
CA GLY A 417 -4.89 14.57 -13.81
C GLY A 417 -3.85 13.45 -13.62
N ALA A 418 -4.26 12.16 -13.69
CA ALA A 418 -3.38 11.02 -13.43
C ALA A 418 -2.13 10.96 -14.33
N ARG A 419 -2.31 11.21 -15.64
CA ARG A 419 -1.18 11.23 -16.61
C ARG A 419 -0.18 12.35 -16.33
N ALA A 420 -0.67 13.53 -15.94
CA ALA A 420 0.19 14.67 -15.62
C ALA A 420 0.97 14.42 -14.33
N ALA A 421 0.30 13.92 -13.28
CA ALA A 421 0.93 13.52 -12.03
C ALA A 421 2.02 12.47 -12.26
N LEU A 422 1.74 11.43 -13.05
CA LEU A 422 2.71 10.39 -13.40
C LEU A 422 3.94 10.96 -14.13
N ALA A 423 3.74 11.85 -15.10
CA ALA A 423 4.84 12.49 -15.82
C ALA A 423 5.75 13.31 -14.89
N ILE A 424 5.17 14.08 -13.97
CA ILE A 424 5.91 14.87 -12.98
C ILE A 424 6.72 13.94 -12.06
N ILE A 425 6.10 12.87 -11.54
CA ILE A 425 6.78 11.90 -10.68
C ILE A 425 7.99 11.28 -11.40
N ILE A 426 7.82 10.88 -12.66
CA ILE A 426 8.92 10.30 -13.47
C ILE A 426 10.05 11.32 -13.63
N ILE A 427 9.76 12.58 -13.97
CA ILE A 427 10.77 13.63 -14.11
C ILE A 427 11.53 13.82 -12.79
N VAL A 428 10.83 13.91 -11.67
CA VAL A 428 11.44 14.06 -10.34
C VAL A 428 12.32 12.85 -10.02
N LEU A 429 11.84 11.62 -10.25
CA LEU A 429 12.62 10.41 -10.01
C LEU A 429 13.88 10.35 -10.88
N VAL A 430 13.81 10.77 -12.15
CA VAL A 430 14.99 10.84 -13.03
C VAL A 430 16.01 11.82 -12.47
N VAL A 431 15.59 13.01 -12.05
CA VAL A 431 16.48 14.00 -11.42
C VAL A 431 17.12 13.43 -10.15
N ILE A 432 16.34 12.76 -9.30
CA ILE A 432 16.84 12.10 -8.08
C ILE A 432 17.90 11.06 -8.46
N VAL A 433 17.59 10.14 -9.37
CA VAL A 433 18.50 9.06 -9.79
C VAL A 433 19.79 9.63 -10.37
N CYS A 434 19.70 10.61 -11.29
CA CYS A 434 20.87 11.28 -11.87
C CYS A 434 21.73 11.94 -10.78
N SER A 435 21.11 12.61 -9.81
CA SER A 435 21.83 13.21 -8.68
C SER A 435 22.53 12.15 -7.82
N GLN A 436 21.84 11.07 -7.45
CA GLN A 436 22.41 10.00 -6.61
C GLN A 436 23.56 9.30 -7.34
N VAL A 437 23.44 9.04 -8.65
CA VAL A 437 24.52 8.47 -9.48
C VAL A 437 25.76 9.37 -9.43
N TRP A 438 25.59 10.69 -9.56
CA TRP A 438 26.70 11.64 -9.48
C TRP A 438 27.37 11.61 -8.09
N PHE A 439 26.59 11.63 -7.01
CA PHE A 439 27.12 11.57 -5.65
C PHE A 439 27.83 10.24 -5.37
N PHE A 440 27.26 9.10 -5.75
CA PHE A 440 27.89 7.78 -5.58
C PHE A 440 29.22 7.68 -6.34
N ARG A 441 29.29 8.29 -7.53
CA ARG A 441 30.53 8.38 -8.30
C ARG A 441 31.57 9.18 -7.55
N LYS A 442 31.21 10.32 -6.96
CA LYS A 442 32.13 11.17 -6.19
C LYS A 442 32.67 10.47 -4.94
N GLU A 443 31.87 9.61 -4.31
CA GLU A 443 32.33 8.76 -3.20
C GLU A 443 33.05 7.47 -3.63
N GLY A 444 33.23 7.21 -4.93
CA GLY A 444 33.87 5.99 -5.44
C GLY A 444 33.05 4.70 -5.20
N ARG A 445 31.74 4.82 -4.91
CA ARG A 445 30.86 3.69 -4.59
C ARG A 445 29.92 3.29 -5.73
N LEU A 446 29.89 4.04 -6.84
CA LEU A 446 28.93 3.84 -7.93
C LEU A 446 28.90 2.39 -8.45
N ILE A 447 30.05 1.80 -8.77
CA ILE A 447 30.11 0.44 -9.33
C ILE A 447 29.50 -0.60 -8.38
N LYS A 448 29.73 -0.47 -7.06
CA LYS A 448 29.15 -1.38 -6.06
C LYS A 448 27.63 -1.32 -6.09
N TYR A 449 27.05 -0.13 -6.18
CA TYR A 449 25.59 0.03 -6.22
C TYR A 449 25.01 -0.33 -7.58
N LEU A 450 25.71 -0.07 -8.69
CA LEU A 450 25.30 -0.57 -10.01
C LEU A 450 25.21 -2.10 -10.03
N LYS A 451 26.16 -2.81 -9.40
CA LYS A 451 26.09 -4.27 -9.23
C LYS A 451 24.89 -4.71 -8.40
N LEU A 452 24.63 -4.04 -7.28
CA LEU A 452 23.45 -4.31 -6.45
C LEU A 452 22.15 -4.12 -7.24
N TYR A 453 22.00 -2.98 -7.91
CA TYR A 453 20.80 -2.69 -8.69
C TYR A 453 20.67 -3.59 -9.92
N ALA A 454 21.77 -4.01 -10.54
CA ALA A 454 21.73 -5.02 -11.60
C ALA A 454 21.20 -6.36 -11.08
N LEU A 455 21.59 -6.77 -9.86
CA LEU A 455 21.05 -7.97 -9.21
C LEU A 455 19.54 -7.82 -8.90
N LEU A 456 19.13 -6.68 -8.33
CA LEU A 456 17.71 -6.42 -8.04
C LEU A 456 16.85 -6.39 -9.30
N ILE A 457 17.34 -5.74 -10.37
CA ILE A 457 16.69 -5.74 -11.68
C ILE A 457 16.64 -7.16 -12.26
N GLY A 458 17.73 -7.93 -12.15
CA GLY A 458 17.75 -9.33 -12.56
C GLY A 458 16.69 -10.17 -11.84
N ALA A 459 16.55 -10.01 -10.52
CA ALA A 459 15.52 -10.67 -9.73
C ALA A 459 14.10 -10.28 -10.17
N ILE A 460 13.88 -9.00 -10.48
CA ILE A 460 12.60 -8.52 -11.04
C ILE A 460 12.34 -9.12 -12.42
N LEU A 461 13.34 -9.15 -13.30
CA LEU A 461 13.21 -9.74 -14.64
C LEU A 461 12.90 -11.25 -14.56
N ILE A 462 13.57 -11.98 -13.66
CA ILE A 462 13.25 -13.40 -13.40
C ILE A 462 11.81 -13.52 -12.90
N SER A 463 11.40 -12.66 -11.97
CA SER A 463 10.03 -12.66 -11.42
C SER A 463 8.97 -12.45 -12.51
N LEU A 464 9.26 -11.65 -13.53
CA LEU A 464 8.37 -11.43 -14.69
C LEU A 464 8.29 -12.63 -15.65
N THR A 465 9.23 -13.59 -15.57
CA THR A 465 9.23 -14.79 -16.41
C THR A 465 8.52 -15.98 -15.79
N ILE A 466 8.12 -15.92 -14.52
CA ILE A 466 7.47 -17.03 -13.84
C ILE A 466 6.01 -17.13 -14.31
N PRO A 467 5.58 -18.28 -14.87
CA PRO A 467 4.21 -18.43 -15.37
C PRO A 467 3.19 -18.36 -14.23
N SER A 468 1.98 -17.87 -14.55
CA SER A 468 0.84 -17.76 -13.63
C SER A 468 1.03 -16.84 -12.42
N LEU A 469 2.15 -16.12 -12.34
CA LEU A 469 2.42 -15.09 -11.33
C LEU A 469 2.64 -13.73 -11.99
N ASN A 470 2.17 -12.70 -11.32
CA ASN A 470 2.29 -11.31 -11.72
C ASN A 470 3.04 -10.54 -10.64
N LEU A 471 3.90 -9.62 -11.10
CA LEU A 471 4.66 -8.76 -10.23
C LEU A 471 3.78 -7.64 -9.66
N ARG A 472 3.61 -7.61 -8.33
CA ARG A 472 2.98 -6.51 -7.61
C ARG A 472 3.97 -5.89 -6.62
N ILE A 473 4.44 -4.70 -6.95
CA ILE A 473 5.37 -3.98 -6.11
C ILE A 473 4.58 -3.07 -5.16
N HIS A 474 4.34 -3.55 -3.94
CA HIS A 474 3.83 -2.75 -2.83
C HIS A 474 4.82 -1.65 -2.43
N HIS A 475 4.35 -0.53 -1.89
CA HIS A 475 5.18 0.61 -1.51
C HIS A 475 6.26 0.27 -0.47
N TYR A 476 6.04 -0.71 0.40
CA TYR A 476 7.09 -1.19 1.32
C TYR A 476 8.25 -1.89 0.57
N ILE A 477 7.98 -2.53 -0.57
CA ILE A 477 9.01 -3.13 -1.43
C ILE A 477 9.75 -2.02 -2.18
N ILE A 478 9.03 -1.02 -2.68
CA ILE A 478 9.63 0.17 -3.29
C ILE A 478 10.62 0.82 -2.31
N ALA A 479 10.22 0.96 -1.03
CA ALA A 479 11.10 1.43 0.03
C ALA A 479 12.38 0.60 0.13
N LEU A 480 12.28 -0.73 0.21
CA LEU A 480 13.45 -1.63 0.30
C LEU A 480 14.36 -1.56 -0.94
N LEU A 481 13.79 -1.41 -2.14
CA LEU A 481 14.55 -1.30 -3.39
C LEU A 481 15.31 0.02 -3.49
N LEU A 482 14.69 1.13 -3.07
CA LEU A 482 15.26 2.47 -3.25
C LEU A 482 16.16 2.92 -2.09
N LEU A 483 15.95 2.41 -0.87
CA LEU A 483 16.69 2.86 0.33
C LEU A 483 18.23 2.76 0.19
N PRO A 484 18.82 1.66 -0.36
CA PRO A 484 20.27 1.59 -0.54
C PRO A 484 20.84 2.73 -1.39
N GLY A 485 20.08 3.18 -2.38
CA GLY A 485 20.40 4.28 -3.29
C GLY A 485 20.42 5.66 -2.65
N THR A 486 20.08 5.76 -1.36
CA THR A 486 20.03 7.02 -0.59
C THR A 486 21.05 7.03 0.56
N SER A 487 22.05 6.15 0.52
CA SER A 487 23.04 5.91 1.60
C SER A 487 24.14 6.96 1.73
N MET A 488 23.91 8.21 1.34
CA MET A 488 24.90 9.30 1.37
C MET A 488 24.46 10.36 2.38
N GLN A 489 25.39 10.95 3.13
CA GLN A 489 25.03 11.99 4.11
C GLN A 489 24.93 13.34 3.38
N THR A 490 23.86 13.48 2.57
CA THR A 490 23.43 14.72 1.92
C THR A 490 22.02 15.07 2.37
N ARG A 491 21.63 16.35 2.30
CA ARG A 491 20.28 16.79 2.72
C ARG A 491 19.15 16.08 1.96
N PRO A 492 19.20 15.95 0.61
CA PRO A 492 18.17 15.19 -0.11
C PRO A 492 18.12 13.72 0.33
N SER A 493 19.28 13.07 0.50
CA SER A 493 19.32 11.68 0.94
C SER A 493 18.74 11.47 2.35
N LEU A 494 18.85 12.45 3.27
CA LEU A 494 18.17 12.39 4.56
C LEU A 494 16.64 12.37 4.38
N LEU A 495 16.11 13.26 3.55
CA LEU A 495 14.67 13.31 3.25
C LEU A 495 14.19 12.00 2.60
N TYR A 496 14.90 11.51 1.59
CA TYR A 496 14.55 10.27 0.90
C TYR A 496 14.59 9.07 1.84
N GLN A 497 15.61 8.96 2.70
CA GLN A 497 15.65 7.87 3.68
C GLN A 497 14.50 7.92 4.67
N GLY A 498 14.20 9.11 5.21
CA GLY A 498 13.03 9.30 6.06
C GLY A 498 11.77 8.82 5.36
N LEU A 499 11.48 9.38 4.18
CA LEU A 499 10.30 9.05 3.38
C LEU A 499 10.16 7.54 3.10
N LEU A 500 11.25 6.90 2.65
CA LEU A 500 11.23 5.46 2.33
C LEU A 500 11.05 4.59 3.57
N VAL A 501 11.69 4.93 4.70
CA VAL A 501 11.46 4.21 5.97
C VAL A 501 10.01 4.38 6.44
N GLY A 502 9.45 5.58 6.30
CA GLY A 502 8.04 5.84 6.58
C GLY A 502 7.10 5.00 5.71
N LEU A 503 7.32 4.96 4.39
CA LEU A 503 6.54 4.15 3.45
C LEU A 503 6.61 2.65 3.79
N PHE A 504 7.78 2.17 4.20
CA PHE A 504 7.92 0.80 4.70
C PHE A 504 7.07 0.56 5.94
N ILE A 505 7.15 1.47 6.93
CA ILE A 505 6.37 1.36 8.18
C ILE A 505 4.87 1.35 7.88
N SER A 506 4.38 2.28 7.05
CA SER A 506 2.98 2.36 6.63
C SER A 506 2.51 1.05 6.00
N GLY A 507 3.25 0.53 5.02
CA GLY A 507 2.91 -0.73 4.35
C GLY A 507 2.84 -1.92 5.30
N ILE A 508 3.86 -2.11 6.14
CA ILE A 508 3.92 -3.29 7.03
C ILE A 508 2.92 -3.18 8.18
N ALA A 509 2.77 -2.02 8.81
CA ALA A 509 1.85 -1.85 9.93
C ALA A 509 0.41 -2.15 9.50
N ARG A 510 -0.03 -1.60 8.37
CA ARG A 510 -1.39 -1.77 7.86
C ARG A 510 -1.62 -3.13 7.20
N TRP A 511 -0.79 -3.51 6.24
CA TRP A 511 -1.03 -4.66 5.36
C TRP A 511 -0.21 -5.88 5.77
N GLY A 512 1.02 -5.66 6.22
CA GLY A 512 1.97 -6.73 6.55
C GLY A 512 2.89 -7.03 5.36
N PHE A 513 3.48 -8.22 5.37
CA PHE A 513 4.44 -8.66 4.34
C PHE A 513 3.72 -9.34 3.17
N ASP A 514 2.93 -8.56 2.42
CA ASP A 514 2.21 -9.07 1.25
C ASP A 514 3.17 -9.56 0.16
N PRO A 515 2.85 -10.65 -0.55
CA PRO A 515 3.78 -11.25 -1.51
C PRO A 515 4.07 -10.32 -2.70
N VAL A 516 5.33 -10.35 -3.15
CA VAL A 516 5.81 -9.60 -4.34
C VAL A 516 5.24 -10.17 -5.64
N LEU A 517 4.98 -11.47 -5.65
CA LEU A 517 4.40 -12.22 -6.76
C LEU A 517 3.03 -12.74 -6.36
N GLN A 518 2.01 -12.39 -7.12
CA GLN A 518 0.61 -12.76 -6.86
C GLN A 518 0.01 -13.42 -8.11
N THR A 519 -0.93 -14.33 -7.93
CA THR A 519 -1.68 -14.90 -9.06
C THR A 519 -2.52 -13.82 -9.74
N SER A 520 -2.84 -14.00 -11.02
CA SER A 520 -3.76 -13.11 -11.74
C SER A 520 -5.08 -12.95 -10.99
N GLU A 521 -5.59 -14.04 -10.44
CA GLU A 521 -6.82 -14.10 -9.65
C GLU A 521 -6.73 -13.27 -8.35
N ALA A 522 -5.64 -13.42 -7.59
CA ALA A 522 -5.43 -12.62 -6.37
C ALA A 522 -5.29 -11.11 -6.66
N LEU A 523 -4.75 -10.74 -7.83
CA LEU A 523 -4.69 -9.34 -8.27
C LEU A 523 -6.01 -8.79 -8.77
N GLN A 524 -6.78 -9.64 -9.42
CA GLN A 524 -8.08 -9.31 -9.96
C GLN A 524 -9.06 -9.00 -8.83
N GLY A 525 -9.03 -9.79 -7.75
CA GLY A 525 -9.93 -9.64 -6.62
C GLY A 525 -11.37 -9.68 -7.09
N ASP A 526 -12.11 -8.61 -6.83
CA ASP A 526 -13.49 -8.38 -7.23
C ASP A 526 -13.64 -7.71 -8.61
N ALA A 527 -12.58 -7.63 -9.41
CA ALA A 527 -12.63 -7.13 -10.76
C ALA A 527 -13.22 -8.17 -11.73
N GLN A 528 -13.62 -7.72 -12.92
CA GLN A 528 -14.15 -8.61 -13.95
C GLN A 528 -13.13 -9.64 -14.41
N LYS A 529 -13.56 -10.89 -14.52
CA LYS A 529 -12.81 -12.08 -14.92
C LYS A 529 -12.51 -12.13 -16.42
N GLY A 530 -13.31 -11.45 -17.24
CA GLY A 530 -13.32 -11.59 -18.70
C GLY A 530 -13.91 -12.93 -19.15
N SER A 531 -14.78 -13.54 -18.34
CA SER A 531 -15.37 -14.85 -18.65
C SER A 531 -16.34 -14.77 -19.81
N LYS A 532 -16.62 -15.90 -20.47
CA LYS A 532 -17.73 -15.96 -21.42
C LYS A 532 -19.04 -15.69 -20.69
N LEU A 533 -19.96 -15.04 -21.40
CA LEU A 533 -21.28 -14.73 -20.89
C LEU A 533 -22.31 -15.72 -21.44
N PRO A 534 -23.28 -16.16 -20.62
CA PRO A 534 -24.38 -16.97 -21.11
C PRO A 534 -25.20 -16.27 -22.21
N SER A 535 -25.55 -17.02 -23.24
CA SER A 535 -26.52 -16.58 -24.24
C SER A 535 -27.91 -17.04 -23.81
N ILE A 536 -28.72 -16.11 -23.30
CA ILE A 536 -30.08 -16.36 -22.84
C ILE A 536 -31.06 -16.11 -23.99
N ALA A 537 -31.97 -17.05 -24.22
CA ALA A 537 -33.05 -16.91 -25.21
C ALA A 537 -34.05 -15.82 -24.78
N GLU A 538 -34.95 -15.41 -25.68
CA GLU A 538 -36.06 -14.55 -25.26
C GLU A 538 -36.94 -15.30 -24.26
N PRO A 539 -37.24 -14.69 -23.10
CA PRO A 539 -38.00 -15.37 -22.05
C PRO A 539 -39.46 -15.51 -22.45
N VAL A 540 -40.08 -16.58 -21.95
CA VAL A 540 -41.54 -16.76 -22.05
C VAL A 540 -42.18 -16.13 -20.81
N ILE A 541 -43.11 -15.20 -21.03
CA ILE A 541 -43.78 -14.44 -19.97
C ILE A 541 -45.26 -14.82 -19.94
N HIS A 542 -45.76 -15.20 -18.77
CA HIS A 542 -47.19 -15.32 -18.52
C HIS A 542 -47.58 -14.28 -17.47
N LEU A 543 -48.44 -13.34 -17.87
CA LEU A 543 -48.92 -12.30 -16.96
C LEU A 543 -50.15 -12.77 -16.19
N ALA A 544 -50.22 -12.32 -14.94
CA ALA A 544 -51.40 -12.46 -14.09
C ALA A 544 -52.64 -11.92 -14.83
N ASN A 545 -53.75 -12.63 -14.70
CA ASN A 545 -55.04 -12.24 -15.25
C ASN A 545 -56.10 -12.27 -14.14
N GLY A 546 -57.36 -11.93 -14.42
CA GLY A 546 -58.40 -11.86 -13.37
C GLY A 546 -58.61 -13.16 -12.56
N THR A 547 -58.08 -14.30 -13.01
CA THR A 547 -58.14 -15.60 -12.32
C THR A 547 -56.82 -16.04 -11.67
N ASP A 548 -55.68 -15.52 -12.11
CA ASP A 548 -54.34 -15.90 -11.64
C ASP A 548 -53.60 -14.68 -11.11
N THR A 549 -53.16 -14.73 -9.84
CA THR A 549 -52.54 -13.59 -9.16
C THR A 549 -51.05 -13.49 -9.43
N LEU A 550 -50.44 -14.52 -10.02
CA LEU A 550 -49.00 -14.59 -10.26
C LEU A 550 -48.68 -14.35 -11.73
N SER A 551 -47.69 -13.49 -11.97
CA SER A 551 -47.01 -13.41 -13.25
C SER A 551 -45.72 -14.21 -13.16
N ASN A 552 -45.35 -14.92 -14.21
CA ASN A 552 -44.08 -15.63 -14.28
C ASN A 552 -43.28 -15.26 -15.54
N ILE A 553 -41.97 -15.41 -15.42
CA ILE A 553 -41.01 -15.25 -16.49
C ILE A 553 -40.08 -16.46 -16.49
N THR A 554 -39.95 -17.10 -17.64
CA THR A 554 -39.17 -18.33 -17.80
C THR A 554 -37.98 -18.08 -18.73
N PHE A 555 -36.79 -18.27 -18.20
CA PHE A 555 -35.53 -18.17 -18.94
C PHE A 555 -35.01 -19.55 -19.31
N THR A 556 -34.53 -19.68 -20.54
CA THR A 556 -33.78 -20.83 -21.03
C THR A 556 -32.46 -20.38 -21.64
N TRP A 557 -31.45 -21.24 -21.58
CA TRP A 557 -30.10 -20.93 -22.04
C TRP A 557 -29.53 -22.09 -22.85
N ASN A 558 -28.61 -21.74 -23.75
CA ASN A 558 -27.86 -22.75 -24.48
C ASN A 558 -26.72 -23.26 -23.60
N GLU A 559 -26.65 -24.58 -23.41
CA GLU A 559 -25.53 -25.23 -22.73
C GLU A 559 -24.22 -24.97 -23.52
N PRO A 560 -23.14 -24.55 -22.85
CA PRO A 560 -21.86 -24.37 -23.51
C PRO A 560 -21.32 -25.72 -24.03
N PRO A 561 -20.46 -25.73 -25.06
CA PRO A 561 -19.77 -26.95 -25.48
C PRO A 561 -19.09 -27.62 -24.27
N ARG A 562 -19.30 -28.94 -24.11
CA ARG A 562 -18.92 -29.71 -22.91
C ARG A 562 -17.49 -29.38 -22.42
N GLN A 563 -17.33 -29.32 -21.09
CA GLN A 563 -16.07 -29.18 -20.32
C GLN A 563 -15.50 -27.76 -20.11
N LEU A 564 -16.23 -26.68 -20.42
CA LEU A 564 -15.74 -25.31 -20.17
C LEU A 564 -16.28 -24.65 -18.90
N TYR A 565 -17.48 -25.04 -18.46
CA TYR A 565 -18.17 -24.48 -17.30
C TYR A 565 -19.01 -25.57 -16.64
N ASP A 566 -19.10 -25.52 -15.32
CA ASP A 566 -19.79 -26.53 -14.52
C ASP A 566 -21.28 -26.20 -14.32
N GLY A 567 -21.67 -24.93 -14.44
CA GLY A 567 -23.04 -24.50 -14.19
C GLY A 567 -23.39 -23.08 -14.64
N ILE A 568 -24.55 -22.61 -14.19
CA ILE A 568 -25.04 -21.24 -14.38
C ILE A 568 -25.59 -20.68 -13.06
N SER A 569 -25.37 -19.39 -12.82
CA SER A 569 -25.91 -18.63 -11.70
C SER A 569 -26.70 -17.42 -12.20
N ILE A 570 -27.81 -17.11 -11.53
CA ILE A 570 -28.74 -16.04 -11.90
C ILE A 570 -28.99 -15.12 -10.72
N LEU A 571 -28.81 -13.81 -10.94
CA LEU A 571 -29.17 -12.77 -10.00
C LEU A 571 -30.52 -12.18 -10.38
N VAL A 572 -31.36 -11.93 -9.37
CA VAL A 572 -32.55 -11.08 -9.45
C VAL A 572 -32.38 -9.94 -8.45
N ASN A 573 -32.42 -8.70 -8.93
CA ASN A 573 -32.19 -7.49 -8.11
C ASN A 573 -30.87 -7.52 -7.33
N ASP A 574 -29.80 -7.95 -8.01
CA ASP A 574 -28.45 -8.09 -7.45
C ASP A 574 -28.33 -9.13 -6.30
N VAL A 575 -29.31 -10.04 -6.17
CA VAL A 575 -29.30 -11.17 -5.23
C VAL A 575 -29.25 -12.47 -6.01
N GLU A 576 -28.35 -13.39 -5.64
CA GLU A 576 -28.32 -14.72 -6.26
C GLU A 576 -29.56 -15.52 -5.87
N ARG A 577 -30.41 -15.84 -6.84
CA ARG A 577 -31.67 -16.57 -6.63
C ARG A 577 -31.65 -17.99 -7.16
N PHE A 578 -30.70 -18.29 -8.02
CA PHE A 578 -30.66 -19.57 -8.68
C PHE A 578 -29.24 -19.94 -9.06
N ARG A 579 -28.93 -21.22 -8.91
CA ARG A 579 -27.75 -21.85 -9.47
C ARG A 579 -28.06 -23.31 -9.79
N THR A 580 -27.48 -23.83 -10.86
CA THR A 580 -27.57 -25.25 -11.23
C THR A 580 -26.30 -25.68 -11.94
N TYR A 581 -25.96 -26.96 -11.83
CA TYR A 581 -24.76 -27.53 -12.45
C TYR A 581 -25.16 -28.44 -13.60
N PHE A 582 -24.55 -28.24 -14.78
CA PHE A 582 -24.93 -28.94 -16.00
C PHE A 582 -24.62 -30.44 -15.96
N GLY A 583 -23.73 -30.87 -15.06
CA GLY A 583 -23.34 -32.27 -14.89
C GLY A 583 -24.22 -33.06 -13.92
N ASP A 584 -25.10 -32.39 -13.16
CA ASP A 584 -25.92 -33.05 -12.14
C ASP A 584 -27.10 -33.80 -12.77
N VAL A 585 -27.57 -34.85 -12.10
CA VAL A 585 -28.68 -35.70 -12.60
C VAL A 585 -29.99 -34.92 -12.66
N ASP A 586 -30.15 -33.98 -11.74
CA ASP A 586 -31.26 -33.06 -11.55
C ASP A 586 -30.96 -31.65 -12.06
N ALA A 587 -29.99 -31.51 -12.97
CA ALA A 587 -29.66 -30.24 -13.61
C ALA A 587 -30.90 -29.59 -14.24
N GLU A 588 -31.25 -28.41 -13.75
CA GLU A 588 -32.35 -27.63 -14.29
C GLU A 588 -31.91 -26.92 -15.58
N ARG A 589 -32.77 -26.91 -16.60
CA ARG A 589 -32.49 -26.30 -17.91
C ARG A 589 -33.23 -24.99 -18.15
N SER A 590 -34.04 -24.59 -17.18
CA SER A 590 -34.86 -23.40 -17.22
C SER A 590 -34.95 -22.81 -15.83
N PHE A 591 -35.04 -21.49 -15.74
CA PHE A 591 -35.31 -20.79 -14.50
C PHE A 591 -36.65 -20.09 -14.61
N VAL A 592 -37.58 -20.42 -13.71
CA VAL A 592 -38.90 -19.80 -13.62
C VAL A 592 -38.91 -18.85 -12.42
N TRP A 593 -39.06 -17.55 -12.68
CA TRP A 593 -39.25 -16.55 -11.64
C TRP A 593 -40.71 -16.10 -11.63
N SER A 594 -41.31 -16.00 -10.44
CA SER A 594 -42.70 -15.60 -10.29
C SER A 594 -42.81 -14.40 -9.35
N ARG A 595 -43.68 -13.45 -9.69
CA ARG A 595 -44.00 -12.28 -8.88
C ARG A 595 -45.51 -12.10 -8.79
N ASN A 596 -45.96 -11.37 -7.76
CA ASN A 596 -47.35 -10.94 -7.69
C ASN A 596 -47.62 -9.92 -8.81
N GLY A 597 -48.73 -10.07 -9.53
CA GLY A 597 -49.13 -9.14 -10.60
C GLY A 597 -49.32 -7.69 -10.13
N THR A 598 -49.50 -7.46 -8.82
CA THR A 598 -49.63 -6.13 -8.23
C THR A 598 -48.33 -5.52 -7.70
N LEU A 599 -47.17 -6.15 -7.94
CA LEU A 599 -45.88 -5.69 -7.39
C LEU A 599 -45.48 -4.28 -7.87
N ASP A 600 -45.84 -3.90 -9.11
CA ASP A 600 -45.59 -2.58 -9.71
C ASP A 600 -44.13 -2.07 -9.61
N LEU A 601 -43.17 -2.99 -9.60
CA LEU A 601 -41.74 -2.69 -9.57
C LEU A 601 -40.99 -3.44 -10.70
N PRO A 602 -39.98 -2.81 -11.32
CA PRO A 602 -39.10 -3.51 -12.24
C PRO A 602 -38.23 -4.54 -11.50
N GLU A 603 -37.88 -5.64 -12.17
CA GLU A 603 -36.92 -6.63 -11.66
C GLU A 603 -35.74 -6.79 -12.63
N TYR A 604 -34.53 -6.81 -12.08
CA TYR A 604 -33.28 -6.82 -12.84
C TYR A 604 -32.64 -8.21 -12.82
N PHE A 605 -32.46 -8.80 -14.00
CA PHE A 605 -31.92 -10.15 -14.17
C PHE A 605 -30.51 -10.14 -14.75
N ARG A 606 -29.61 -10.93 -14.16
CA ARG A 606 -28.23 -11.09 -14.63
C ARG A 606 -27.83 -12.55 -14.61
N PHE A 607 -27.01 -12.97 -15.57
CA PHE A 607 -26.63 -14.37 -15.76
C PHE A 607 -25.11 -14.51 -15.82
N ALA A 608 -24.56 -15.55 -15.19
CA ALA A 608 -23.14 -15.89 -15.26
C ALA A 608 -22.96 -17.40 -15.37
N TYR A 609 -21.93 -17.85 -16.10
CA TYR A 609 -21.48 -19.24 -15.99
C TYR A 609 -20.73 -19.46 -14.67
N MET A 610 -20.63 -20.71 -14.25
CA MET A 610 -19.93 -21.13 -13.03
C MET A 610 -18.76 -22.08 -13.35
N ASP A 611 -17.70 -21.99 -12.54
CA ASP A 611 -16.56 -22.90 -12.50
C ASP A 611 -16.40 -23.34 -11.03
N GLY A 612 -16.67 -24.63 -10.77
CA GLY A 612 -16.96 -25.11 -9.43
C GLY A 612 -18.02 -24.26 -8.72
N SER A 613 -17.75 -23.86 -7.48
CA SER A 613 -18.65 -23.03 -6.68
C SER A 613 -18.61 -21.54 -7.02
N GLU A 614 -17.70 -21.10 -7.90
CA GLU A 614 -17.52 -19.69 -8.21
C GLU A 614 -18.28 -19.25 -9.46
N SER A 615 -18.87 -18.07 -9.40
CA SER A 615 -19.44 -17.42 -10.58
C SER A 615 -18.37 -16.69 -11.40
N GLY A 616 -18.57 -16.69 -12.73
CA GLY A 616 -17.89 -15.81 -13.66
C GLY A 616 -18.47 -14.40 -13.66
N ASP A 617 -18.20 -13.64 -14.71
CA ASP A 617 -18.80 -12.33 -14.92
C ASP A 617 -20.29 -12.45 -15.24
N TYR A 618 -21.08 -11.61 -14.57
CA TYR A 618 -22.50 -11.46 -14.87
C TYR A 618 -22.71 -10.60 -16.11
N THR A 619 -23.77 -10.89 -16.86
CA THR A 619 -24.28 -10.02 -17.92
C THR A 619 -24.71 -8.66 -17.37
N LYS A 620 -24.87 -7.66 -18.25
CA LYS A 620 -25.68 -6.49 -17.93
C LYS A 620 -27.11 -6.91 -17.57
N ALA A 621 -27.80 -6.06 -16.82
CA ALA A 621 -29.16 -6.33 -16.41
C ALA A 621 -30.10 -6.36 -17.63
N GLY A 622 -30.88 -7.43 -17.75
CA GLY A 622 -32.16 -7.39 -18.44
C GLY A 622 -33.23 -6.94 -17.45
N ILE A 623 -34.28 -6.28 -17.92
CA ILE A 623 -35.27 -5.65 -17.05
C ILE A 623 -36.63 -6.26 -17.38
N TRP A 624 -37.27 -6.87 -16.38
CA TRP A 624 -38.69 -7.17 -16.44
C TRP A 624 -39.44 -5.99 -15.83
N THR A 625 -40.09 -5.17 -16.67
CA THR A 625 -40.70 -3.91 -16.25
C THR A 625 -41.88 -4.13 -15.31
N ALA A 626 -42.35 -3.08 -14.63
CA ALA A 626 -43.57 -3.14 -13.83
C ALA A 626 -44.77 -3.61 -14.66
N ASP A 627 -44.89 -3.14 -15.90
CA ASP A 627 -45.95 -3.51 -16.87
C ASP A 627 -45.84 -4.96 -17.38
N GLY A 628 -44.75 -5.66 -17.08
CA GLY A 628 -44.54 -7.06 -17.47
C GLY A 628 -43.84 -7.25 -18.80
N GLU A 629 -43.28 -6.19 -19.39
CA GLU A 629 -42.48 -6.25 -20.61
C GLU A 629 -41.03 -6.63 -20.32
N TRP A 630 -40.38 -7.33 -21.27
CA TRP A 630 -38.97 -7.69 -21.16
C TRP A 630 -38.07 -6.77 -22.00
N ASN A 631 -37.22 -6.01 -21.31
CA ASN A 631 -36.14 -5.27 -21.92
C ASN A 631 -34.87 -6.11 -21.91
N LYS A 632 -34.43 -6.51 -23.11
CA LYS A 632 -33.25 -7.34 -23.29
C LYS A 632 -31.99 -6.68 -22.73
N MET A 633 -31.17 -7.50 -22.06
CA MET A 633 -29.87 -7.09 -21.56
C MET A 633 -28.97 -6.50 -22.65
N LYS A 634 -28.29 -5.40 -22.31
CA LYS A 634 -27.27 -4.81 -23.20
C LYS A 634 -26.07 -5.75 -23.36
N PRO A 635 -25.34 -5.71 -24.48
CA PRO A 635 -24.15 -6.54 -24.66
C PRO A 635 -23.05 -6.26 -23.62
N GLY A 636 -22.31 -7.31 -23.31
CA GLY A 636 -21.14 -7.27 -22.43
C GLY A 636 -21.45 -7.60 -20.97
N PRO A 637 -20.40 -7.80 -20.17
CA PRO A 637 -20.56 -8.09 -18.75
C PRO A 637 -21.02 -6.83 -18.02
N SER A 638 -21.42 -6.98 -16.76
CA SER A 638 -21.69 -5.90 -15.82
C SER A 638 -20.40 -5.14 -15.45
N ARG A 639 -19.77 -4.48 -16.44
CA ARG A 639 -18.83 -3.34 -16.43
C ARG A 639 -18.69 -2.85 -17.88
N LEU A 640 -18.27 -1.58 -17.95
CA LEU A 640 -17.88 -0.78 -19.11
C LEU A 640 -19.08 -0.09 -19.77
N LYS A 641 -19.35 1.12 -19.29
CA LYS A 641 -19.47 2.26 -20.20
C LYS A 641 -18.10 2.93 -20.32
N ALA A 642 -17.38 2.67 -21.41
CA ALA A 642 -16.62 3.75 -22.00
C ALA A 642 -17.66 4.78 -22.44
N ARG A 643 -17.54 6.03 -21.99
CA ARG A 643 -18.36 7.13 -22.48
C ARG A 643 -18.37 7.03 -24.02
N SER A 644 -19.52 6.76 -24.63
CA SER A 644 -19.69 7.12 -26.04
C SER A 644 -19.47 8.63 -26.07
N LEU A 645 -18.42 9.08 -26.73
CA LEU A 645 -18.38 10.46 -27.18
C LEU A 645 -19.67 10.64 -27.98
N ASP A 646 -20.47 11.61 -27.54
CA ASP A 646 -21.69 12.00 -28.22
C ASP A 646 -21.36 12.28 -29.69
N ASN A 647 -21.80 11.40 -30.59
CA ASN A 647 -22.03 11.77 -31.97
C ASN A 647 -23.31 12.62 -31.99
N ALA A 648 -23.20 13.83 -31.46
CA ALA A 648 -24.13 14.91 -31.69
C ALA A 648 -23.36 16.04 -32.37
N LYS A 649 -23.80 16.35 -33.59
CA LYS A 649 -23.38 17.43 -34.50
C LYS A 649 -22.23 17.08 -35.45
N LEU A 650 -22.62 16.62 -36.64
CA LEU A 650 -22.21 17.20 -37.91
C LEU A 650 -23.22 16.77 -38.98
N GLU A 651 -24.42 17.36 -38.90
CA GLU A 651 -25.20 17.65 -40.10
C GLU A 651 -25.29 19.18 -40.20
N LYS A 652 -24.75 19.69 -41.31
CA LYS A 652 -24.48 21.07 -41.75
C LYS A 652 -23.10 21.63 -41.43
#